data_AF-A0A9P6AIU0-F1
#
_entry.id   AF-A0A9P6AIU0-F1
#
_cell.length_a   1.000
_cell.length_b   1.000
_cell.length_c   1.000
_cell.angle_alpha   90.00
_cell.angle_beta   90.00
_cell.angle_gamma   90.00
#
_symmetry.space_group_name_H-M   'P 1'
#
loop_
_entity.id
_entity.type
_entity.pdbx_description
1 polymer ?
#
loop_
_entity_poly.entity_id
_entity_poly.type
_entity_poly.pdbx_seq_one_letter_code
_entity_poly.pdbx_strand_id
1 'polypeptide(L)'
;MVSPYTALTFLSLWYWLIPETNARHPTCLAIEGAIPTAYVSYPGSPFYTRDTYHWLPSSSQASACSVEPATVQDVSKILQILGNNSTPFAVSQCIRPTFASIQNIPTGKRRGTRDKPRVQFNPGVQIALSKFKDVTYDPKLRTATVGAGLAWDEVYTRLQPLGVTVVGGRILILFPPGYSYTSNRHGLVIDNIVAFELVLPNGEITTVTADSNPELSFALKGGYNNFGIVTHFVLKTYSLHDVWGGDLLYTGANIGLVVPAIADFQASNTDVDATVVAVYARMDGSPPFLSVTAFYNGSTPPPGVFDNFFSIPRTLEDVKTRTYTDLINTASVPFLHNKLRGAMHTVSLTDLSVGVISQILNQTDRWPDADSDQTARENLKLAAAAITATAESEGQKLADLPLYSDYSLSDIPLEKLYTVNLPKLRSIRAKYDPNKTSKTIEEKYYRSFKLRKASSLDVGLAFGNKKYRNELKNENGFFSVTLWETIRLIGQYLTPGPYDFFMQCTCQSAAKRRTSSETWSICKSFMNCHSFPYLRPIKSVRMAKDRGPNPVPNAFTVWYWFAPEGLAIHPPYRWTCYAIQRAVPTARVSYPGSELYTSDTYHWLPSSSQASACSVEPATVQDVSKIIKILGRHYTPFAVSQCIRPTRPSIENTLTDKSRGRATNPGFSSTPGVQIALSGFKDVTYNKDKHTATAGAGLSWAELYTKLQPLGVTVVGGRIVGVGMLLILFPPGYSYISNRHGLVTDNIVAFELVLPNGEITVVTAQSDPDLSWALKGGYNNFGIITRYVFKTYSLGNVWGGGLIYTQPNINLVVSAVADFQASNTNVDATVVAVYTRVPAPVLSVTLFYNGSTQPPNIFDKFFDIPRAQEDVKTRTYTDLITAASAPFLKNDLRGAMHTVSLTDLTVGVINQILHQTDYYFDGGGKFTDGASLIVFIEPFINTGGVTSSKNDSSYPHNKFFTPLSLLWRWPGAGSDHVAREDLKKVAAAITATAESEGQQLADLPLYSDYSLSDIPLEKLYTVNLPKLQRLRKKYDPYKIMNLAGGFHF
;
A
#
# COMPACT_ATOMS: atom_id res chain seq x y z
N MET A 1 -22.57 46.35 -27.27
CA MET A 1 -23.84 45.60 -27.43
C MET A 1 -23.53 44.35 -28.24
N VAL A 2 -23.51 43.18 -27.60
CA VAL A 2 -23.29 41.88 -28.26
C VAL A 2 -24.63 41.14 -28.19
N SER A 3 -25.06 40.61 -29.33
CA SER A 3 -26.38 40.01 -29.55
C SER A 3 -26.68 38.85 -28.58
N PRO A 4 -27.95 38.65 -28.13
CA PRO A 4 -28.35 37.55 -27.26
C PRO A 4 -28.01 36.16 -27.82
N TYR A 5 -27.84 36.04 -29.14
CA TYR A 5 -27.46 34.79 -29.82
C TYR A 5 -25.98 34.42 -29.60
N THR A 6 -25.11 35.39 -29.32
CA THR A 6 -23.69 35.13 -29.03
C THR A 6 -23.48 34.62 -27.60
N ALA A 7 -24.32 35.00 -26.65
CA ALA A 7 -24.27 34.48 -25.29
C ALA A 7 -24.75 33.02 -25.19
N LEU A 8 -25.78 32.65 -25.97
CA LEU A 8 -26.32 31.28 -26.01
C LEU A 8 -25.41 30.29 -26.75
N THR A 9 -24.65 30.74 -27.75
CA THR A 9 -23.63 29.92 -28.42
C THR A 9 -22.38 29.73 -27.56
N PHE A 10 -21.99 30.72 -26.75
CA PHE A 10 -20.91 30.54 -25.77
C PHE A 10 -21.31 29.63 -24.60
N LEU A 11 -22.57 29.63 -24.16
CA LEU A 11 -23.07 28.71 -23.13
C LEU A 11 -23.22 27.26 -23.62
N SER A 12 -23.60 27.04 -24.88
CA SER A 12 -23.67 25.69 -25.46
C SER A 12 -22.30 25.13 -25.85
N LEU A 13 -21.34 25.97 -26.24
CA LEU A 13 -19.93 25.59 -26.41
C LEU A 13 -19.22 25.33 -25.07
N TRP A 14 -19.63 25.99 -23.98
CA TRP A 14 -19.17 25.68 -22.62
C TRP A 14 -19.67 24.32 -22.12
N TYR A 15 -20.89 23.91 -22.48
CA TYR A 15 -21.42 22.58 -22.14
C TYR A 15 -20.73 21.43 -22.90
N TRP A 16 -20.18 21.70 -24.09
CA TRP A 16 -19.50 20.71 -24.92
C TRP A 16 -17.97 20.60 -24.68
N LEU A 17 -17.39 21.52 -23.91
CA LEU A 17 -15.94 21.57 -23.60
C LEU A 17 -15.59 21.12 -22.17
N ILE A 18 -16.57 20.73 -21.36
CA ILE A 18 -16.35 19.99 -20.10
C ILE A 18 -16.21 18.51 -20.47
N PRO A 19 -15.07 17.84 -20.20
CA PRO A 19 -15.05 16.38 -20.22
C PRO A 19 -15.99 15.89 -19.11
N GLU A 20 -17.08 15.22 -19.46
CA GLU A 20 -17.85 14.42 -18.51
C GLU A 20 -16.92 13.34 -17.91
N THR A 21 -16.30 13.61 -16.76
CA THR A 21 -15.52 12.60 -16.03
C THR A 21 -15.93 12.45 -14.57
N ASN A 22 -17.16 12.86 -14.19
CA ASN A 22 -17.71 12.63 -12.83
C ASN A 22 -19.12 12.03 -12.80
N ALA A 23 -19.64 11.51 -13.90
CA ALA A 23 -20.84 10.69 -13.83
C ALA A 23 -20.47 9.36 -13.15
N ARG A 24 -21.00 9.11 -11.94
CA ARG A 24 -20.94 7.77 -11.33
C ARG A 24 -21.57 6.79 -12.32
N HIS A 25 -20.92 5.65 -12.54
CA HIS A 25 -21.35 4.68 -13.53
C HIS A 25 -22.82 4.28 -13.27
N PRO A 26 -23.75 4.41 -14.24
CA PRO A 26 -25.19 4.24 -14.02
C PRO A 26 -25.56 2.91 -13.36
N THR A 27 -24.84 1.84 -13.69
CA THR A 27 -25.03 0.52 -13.07
C THR A 27 -24.63 0.48 -11.59
N CYS A 28 -23.59 1.21 -11.17
CA CYS A 28 -23.22 1.31 -9.75
C CYS A 28 -24.31 2.02 -8.94
N LEU A 29 -24.89 3.09 -9.51
CA LEU A 29 -26.02 3.80 -8.91
C LEU A 29 -27.28 2.93 -8.82
N ALA A 30 -27.55 2.14 -9.87
CA ALA A 30 -28.67 1.21 -9.89
C ALA A 30 -28.55 0.15 -8.78
N ILE A 31 -27.33 -0.38 -8.58
CA ILE A 31 -27.04 -1.33 -7.48
C ILE A 31 -27.21 -0.65 -6.11
N GLU A 32 -26.61 0.54 -5.92
CA GLU A 32 -26.68 1.33 -4.68
C GLU A 32 -28.14 1.67 -4.29
N GLY A 33 -28.98 2.00 -5.28
CA GLY A 33 -30.41 2.29 -5.05
C GLY A 33 -31.30 1.06 -4.86
N ALA A 34 -30.97 -0.08 -5.49
CA ALA A 34 -31.82 -1.28 -5.44
C ALA A 34 -31.49 -2.23 -4.28
N ILE A 35 -30.29 -2.13 -3.69
CA ILE A 35 -29.77 -3.10 -2.72
C ILE A 35 -29.16 -2.38 -1.52
N PRO A 36 -29.97 -1.91 -0.54
CA PRO A 36 -29.48 -1.18 0.63
C PRO A 36 -28.53 -1.98 1.53
N THR A 37 -28.58 -3.30 1.44
CA THR A 37 -27.74 -4.27 2.18
C THR A 37 -26.35 -4.44 1.57
N ALA A 38 -26.18 -4.11 0.29
CA ALA A 38 -24.89 -4.15 -0.39
C ALA A 38 -24.14 -2.83 -0.18
N TYR A 39 -22.85 -2.91 0.13
CA TYR A 39 -22.01 -1.73 0.27
C TYR A 39 -21.33 -1.42 -1.06
N VAL A 40 -21.59 -0.24 -1.64
CA VAL A 40 -20.99 0.19 -2.91
C VAL A 40 -19.88 1.20 -2.62
N SER A 41 -18.65 0.86 -2.99
CA SER A 41 -17.46 1.69 -2.80
C SER A 41 -16.86 2.11 -4.14
N TYR A 42 -16.27 3.30 -4.20
CA TYR A 42 -15.77 3.91 -5.43
C TYR A 42 -14.25 4.17 -5.36
N PRO A 43 -13.55 4.31 -6.51
CA PRO A 43 -12.12 4.60 -6.54
C PRO A 43 -11.72 5.75 -5.60
N GLY A 44 -10.76 5.49 -4.71
CA GLY A 44 -10.32 6.42 -3.66
C GLY A 44 -10.90 6.14 -2.27
N SER A 45 -11.88 5.24 -2.15
CA SER A 45 -12.32 4.70 -0.85
C SER A 45 -11.34 3.65 -0.32
N PRO A 46 -11.10 3.56 1.01
CA PRO A 46 -10.33 2.47 1.60
C PRO A 46 -10.99 1.10 1.35
N PHE A 47 -12.33 1.04 1.31
CA PHE A 47 -13.07 -0.19 1.01
C PHE A 47 -12.88 -0.61 -0.45
N TYR A 48 -12.93 0.34 -1.39
CA TYR A 48 -12.61 0.05 -2.79
C TYR A 48 -11.18 -0.46 -2.94
N THR A 49 -10.23 0.20 -2.27
CA THR A 49 -8.82 -0.18 -2.31
C THR A 49 -8.62 -1.58 -1.75
N ARG A 50 -9.30 -1.92 -0.65
CA ARG A 50 -9.29 -3.26 -0.05
C ARG A 50 -9.89 -4.31 -0.98
N ASP A 51 -11.03 -4.02 -1.60
CA ASP A 51 -11.76 -4.99 -2.43
C ASP A 51 -11.12 -5.23 -3.80
N THR A 52 -10.38 -4.25 -4.30
CA THR A 52 -9.63 -4.30 -5.57
C THR A 52 -8.14 -4.59 -5.37
N TYR A 53 -7.71 -4.85 -4.12
CA TYR A 53 -6.34 -5.23 -3.81
C TYR A 53 -6.08 -6.66 -4.26
N HIS A 54 -5.02 -6.90 -5.04
CA HIS A 54 -4.62 -8.24 -5.45
C HIS A 54 -3.26 -8.63 -4.86
N TRP A 55 -3.03 -9.94 -4.71
CA TRP A 55 -1.74 -10.47 -4.25
C TRP A 55 -0.57 -10.03 -5.16
N LEU A 56 -0.78 -10.05 -6.48
CA LEU A 56 0.10 -9.39 -7.45
C LEU A 56 -0.57 -8.12 -7.99
N PRO A 57 0.02 -6.93 -7.76
CA PRO A 57 -0.51 -5.66 -8.30
C PRO A 57 -0.66 -5.62 -9.83
N SER A 58 0.11 -6.42 -10.57
CA SER A 58 0.00 -6.58 -12.03
C SER A 58 -1.32 -7.22 -12.48
N SER A 59 -2.06 -7.86 -11.58
CA SER A 59 -3.39 -8.42 -11.82
C SER A 59 -4.53 -7.44 -11.50
N SER A 60 -4.23 -6.24 -10.98
CA SER A 60 -5.25 -5.25 -10.60
C SER A 60 -5.70 -4.40 -11.80
N GLN A 61 -7.01 -4.27 -12.01
CA GLN A 61 -7.59 -3.31 -12.94
C GLN A 61 -8.62 -2.43 -12.24
N ALA A 62 -8.67 -1.15 -12.61
CA ALA A 62 -9.67 -0.22 -12.08
C ALA A 62 -11.10 -0.58 -12.55
N SER A 63 -11.98 -0.83 -11.58
CA SER A 63 -13.44 -0.91 -11.76
C SER A 63 -14.11 0.45 -11.51
N ALA A 64 -15.34 0.63 -12.00
CA ALA A 64 -16.14 1.83 -11.74
C ALA A 64 -16.52 1.96 -10.27
N CYS A 65 -16.83 0.82 -9.64
CA CYS A 65 -17.12 0.65 -8.24
C CYS A 65 -16.81 -0.79 -7.83
N SER A 66 -16.64 -1.01 -6.52
CA SER A 66 -16.70 -2.31 -5.88
C SER A 66 -17.99 -2.43 -5.10
N VAL A 67 -18.61 -3.61 -5.13
CA VAL A 67 -19.88 -3.92 -4.48
C VAL A 67 -19.66 -5.11 -3.55
N GLU A 68 -19.97 -4.93 -2.27
CA GLU A 68 -19.93 -5.99 -1.26
C GLU A 68 -21.35 -6.45 -0.92
N PRO A 69 -21.88 -7.48 -1.62
CA PRO A 69 -23.14 -8.12 -1.26
C PRO A 69 -23.08 -8.68 0.17
N ALA A 70 -24.13 -8.48 0.95
CA ALA A 70 -24.25 -9.05 2.30
C ALA A 70 -24.91 -10.44 2.28
N THR A 71 -25.72 -10.73 1.25
CA THR A 71 -26.50 -11.97 1.14
C THR A 71 -26.44 -12.57 -0.26
N VAL A 72 -26.80 -13.85 -0.40
CA VAL A 72 -26.92 -14.53 -1.71
C VAL A 72 -27.98 -13.83 -2.58
N GLN A 73 -29.04 -13.28 -1.96
CA GLN A 73 -30.08 -12.52 -2.63
C GLN A 73 -29.56 -11.19 -3.19
N ASP A 74 -28.57 -10.57 -2.54
CA ASP A 74 -27.91 -9.38 -3.08
C ASP A 74 -27.14 -9.75 -4.36
N VAL A 75 -26.41 -10.86 -4.36
CA VAL A 75 -25.68 -11.37 -5.55
C VAL A 75 -26.64 -11.61 -6.72
N SER A 76 -27.79 -12.24 -6.45
CA SER A 76 -28.87 -12.45 -7.43
C SER A 76 -29.35 -11.15 -8.07
N LYS A 77 -29.71 -10.15 -7.25
CA LYS A 77 -30.15 -8.83 -7.74
C LYS A 77 -29.05 -8.09 -8.49
N ILE A 78 -27.80 -8.17 -8.03
CA ILE A 78 -26.65 -7.57 -8.71
C ILE A 78 -26.51 -8.16 -10.12
N LEU A 79 -26.56 -9.49 -10.27
CA LEU A 79 -26.47 -10.14 -11.59
C LEU A 79 -27.61 -9.73 -12.53
N GLN A 80 -28.83 -9.61 -12.02
CA GLN A 80 -29.97 -9.13 -12.82
C GLN A 80 -29.76 -7.70 -13.31
N ILE A 81 -29.28 -6.80 -12.44
CA ILE A 81 -28.96 -5.40 -12.80
C ILE A 81 -27.83 -5.34 -13.83
N LEU A 82 -26.76 -6.12 -13.63
CA LEU A 82 -25.62 -6.21 -14.55
C LEU A 82 -26.03 -6.74 -15.92
N GLY A 83 -26.89 -7.76 -15.96
CA GLY A 83 -27.43 -8.33 -17.19
C GLY A 83 -28.31 -7.37 -17.96
N ASN A 84 -29.26 -6.72 -17.28
CA ASN A 84 -30.13 -5.70 -17.89
C ASN A 84 -29.32 -4.53 -18.47
N ASN A 85 -28.26 -4.12 -17.79
CA ASN A 85 -27.40 -3.02 -18.23
C ASN A 85 -26.24 -3.47 -19.13
N SER A 86 -26.11 -4.78 -19.43
CA SER A 86 -24.99 -5.34 -20.21
C SER A 86 -23.60 -4.89 -19.73
N THR A 87 -23.45 -4.67 -18.41
CA THR A 87 -22.24 -4.07 -17.80
C THR A 87 -21.20 -5.16 -17.53
N PRO A 88 -19.94 -4.99 -17.98
CA PRO A 88 -18.89 -5.94 -17.67
C PRO A 88 -18.61 -5.93 -16.16
N PHE A 89 -18.30 -7.08 -15.59
CA PHE A 89 -17.98 -7.20 -14.17
C PHE A 89 -16.89 -8.23 -13.92
N ALA A 90 -16.31 -8.15 -12.73
CA ALA A 90 -15.42 -9.15 -12.18
C ALA A 90 -15.86 -9.49 -10.76
N VAL A 91 -15.42 -10.66 -10.29
CA VAL A 91 -15.74 -11.17 -8.95
C VAL A 91 -14.44 -11.40 -8.20
N SER A 92 -14.31 -10.86 -6.99
CA SER A 92 -13.22 -11.17 -6.08
C SER A 92 -13.75 -12.06 -4.96
N GLN A 93 -13.02 -13.14 -4.75
CA GLN A 93 -13.19 -14.04 -3.62
C GLN A 93 -12.08 -13.75 -2.62
N CYS A 94 -12.46 -13.52 -1.35
CA CYS A 94 -11.58 -13.08 -0.26
C CYS A 94 -10.94 -11.68 -0.45
N ILE A 95 -10.35 -11.16 0.63
CA ILE A 95 -9.64 -9.86 0.75
C ILE A 95 -8.19 -9.96 0.21
N ARG A 96 -7.78 -11.10 -0.34
CA ARG A 96 -6.48 -11.33 -1.00
C ARG A 96 -6.62 -12.00 -2.38
N PRO A 97 -7.44 -11.46 -3.30
CA PRO A 97 -7.71 -12.11 -4.58
C PRO A 97 -6.45 -12.21 -5.44
N THR A 98 -6.18 -13.38 -6.02
CA THR A 98 -5.03 -13.57 -6.91
C THR A 98 -5.32 -13.34 -8.39
N PHE A 99 -6.58 -13.41 -8.84
CA PHE A 99 -6.92 -13.09 -10.24
C PHE A 99 -8.35 -12.57 -10.38
N ALA A 100 -8.49 -11.35 -10.90
CA ALA A 100 -9.73 -10.86 -11.50
C ALA A 100 -9.39 -10.28 -12.88
N SER A 101 -9.60 -11.06 -13.95
CA SER A 101 -9.39 -10.56 -15.31
C SER A 101 -10.60 -9.75 -15.78
N ILE A 102 -10.59 -8.44 -15.54
CA ILE A 102 -10.89 -7.53 -16.66
C ILE A 102 -9.53 -7.31 -17.31
N GLN A 103 -9.42 -7.38 -18.63
CA GLN A 103 -8.21 -6.93 -19.33
C GLN A 103 -8.56 -5.83 -20.31
N ASN A 104 -7.63 -4.88 -20.40
CA ASN A 104 -7.59 -3.81 -21.38
C ASN A 104 -7.94 -4.30 -22.79
N ILE A 105 -8.89 -3.60 -23.42
CA ILE A 105 -9.13 -3.65 -24.87
C ILE A 105 -7.90 -3.01 -25.54
N PRO A 106 -7.11 -3.72 -26.39
CA PRO A 106 -6.07 -3.07 -27.16
C PRO A 106 -6.71 -2.22 -28.26
N THR A 107 -6.54 -0.89 -28.20
CA THR A 107 -6.79 -0.03 -29.36
C THR A 107 -5.71 -0.28 -30.41
N GLY A 108 -6.10 -0.75 -31.59
CA GLY A 108 -5.17 -0.96 -32.70
C GLY A 108 -4.48 0.34 -33.12
N LYS A 109 -3.16 0.29 -33.33
CA LYS A 109 -2.44 1.31 -34.10
C LYS A 109 -2.91 1.23 -35.56
N ARG A 110 -3.42 2.33 -36.11
CA ARG A 110 -3.32 2.61 -37.56
C ARG A 110 -2.18 3.59 -37.80
N ARG A 111 -1.34 3.29 -38.80
CA ARG A 111 -0.27 4.17 -39.28
C ARG A 111 -0.86 5.47 -39.83
N GLY A 112 -0.27 6.58 -39.41
CA GLY A 112 -0.22 7.85 -40.15
C GLY A 112 -1.52 8.65 -40.24
N THR A 113 -1.75 9.53 -39.26
CA THR A 113 -2.06 10.98 -39.39
C THR A 113 -2.40 11.55 -38.00
N ARG A 114 -2.10 12.84 -37.79
CA ARG A 114 -2.38 13.59 -36.55
C ARG A 114 -3.90 13.70 -36.35
N ASP A 115 -4.46 13.01 -35.37
CA ASP A 115 -5.68 13.43 -34.64
C ASP A 115 -5.87 12.61 -33.35
N LYS A 116 -6.33 13.29 -32.29
CA LYS A 116 -6.48 12.76 -30.91
C LYS A 116 -7.56 11.68 -30.82
N PRO A 117 -7.36 10.53 -30.14
CA PRO A 117 -8.46 9.64 -29.82
C PRO A 117 -9.13 10.07 -28.50
N ARG A 118 -10.40 10.51 -28.56
CA ARG A 118 -11.32 10.40 -27.42
C ARG A 118 -11.75 8.93 -27.32
N VAL A 119 -11.32 8.22 -26.28
CA VAL A 119 -11.77 6.83 -26.00
C VAL A 119 -12.66 6.86 -24.77
N GLN A 120 -13.91 6.42 -24.91
CA GLN A 120 -14.83 6.17 -23.80
C GLN A 120 -14.34 4.93 -23.04
N PHE A 121 -13.71 5.13 -21.88
CA PHE A 121 -13.47 4.08 -20.89
C PHE A 121 -14.82 3.66 -20.32
N ASN A 122 -15.18 2.36 -20.37
CA ASN A 122 -16.30 1.84 -19.59
C ASN A 122 -15.76 0.86 -18.53
N PRO A 123 -15.32 1.36 -17.36
CA PRO A 123 -14.83 0.49 -16.30
C PRO A 123 -16.00 -0.35 -15.76
N GLY A 124 -15.81 -1.66 -15.66
CA GLY A 124 -16.84 -2.59 -15.17
C GLY A 124 -17.07 -2.51 -13.66
N VAL A 125 -17.97 -3.35 -13.13
CA VAL A 125 -18.24 -3.45 -11.68
C VAL A 125 -17.40 -4.57 -11.05
N GLN A 126 -16.83 -4.33 -9.88
CA GLN A 126 -16.20 -5.38 -9.06
C GLN A 126 -17.22 -5.89 -8.03
N ILE A 127 -17.42 -7.21 -7.94
CA ILE A 127 -18.26 -7.86 -6.91
C ILE A 127 -17.32 -8.51 -5.90
N ALA A 128 -17.28 -8.02 -4.68
CA ALA A 128 -16.43 -8.54 -3.61
C ALA A 128 -17.23 -9.42 -2.65
N LEU A 129 -16.97 -10.72 -2.65
CA LEU A 129 -17.63 -11.68 -1.76
C LEU A 129 -17.05 -11.68 -0.33
N SER A 130 -16.40 -10.58 0.09
CA SER A 130 -15.66 -10.44 1.35
C SER A 130 -16.50 -10.69 2.62
N LYS A 131 -17.83 -10.65 2.51
CA LYS A 131 -18.79 -10.91 3.60
C LYS A 131 -19.21 -12.38 3.73
N PHE A 132 -18.95 -13.24 2.73
CA PHE A 132 -19.29 -14.67 2.74
C PHE A 132 -18.23 -15.46 3.51
N LYS A 133 -18.21 -15.27 4.83
CA LYS A 133 -17.15 -15.71 5.72
C LYS A 133 -17.56 -16.82 6.68
N ASP A 134 -18.61 -17.56 6.43
CA ASP A 134 -19.03 -18.67 7.29
C ASP A 134 -18.38 -20.01 6.90
N VAL A 135 -18.18 -20.85 7.91
CA VAL A 135 -17.82 -22.26 7.77
C VAL A 135 -18.73 -23.06 8.68
N THR A 136 -19.42 -24.05 8.14
CA THR A 136 -20.22 -25.00 8.93
C THR A 136 -19.77 -26.43 8.65
N TYR A 137 -19.69 -27.25 9.69
CA TYR A 137 -19.26 -28.64 9.60
C TYR A 137 -20.42 -29.58 9.96
N ASP A 138 -20.71 -30.54 9.08
CA ASP A 138 -21.66 -31.63 9.31
C ASP A 138 -20.89 -32.94 9.58
N PRO A 139 -20.85 -33.41 10.84
CA PRO A 139 -20.16 -34.65 11.19
C PRO A 139 -20.86 -35.93 10.69
N LYS A 140 -22.17 -35.88 10.40
CA LYS A 140 -22.91 -37.04 9.86
C LYS A 140 -22.59 -37.24 8.39
N LEU A 141 -22.56 -36.13 7.64
CA LEU A 141 -22.25 -36.15 6.21
C LEU A 141 -20.75 -36.10 5.92
N ARG A 142 -19.92 -35.76 6.92
CA ARG A 142 -18.47 -35.50 6.78
C ARG A 142 -18.21 -34.47 5.69
N THR A 143 -18.93 -33.36 5.78
CA THR A 143 -18.81 -32.25 4.84
C THR A 143 -18.67 -30.92 5.58
N ALA A 144 -18.00 -29.96 4.93
CA ALA A 144 -17.92 -28.59 5.38
C ALA A 144 -18.49 -27.67 4.29
N THR A 145 -19.43 -26.80 4.68
CA THR A 145 -19.88 -25.70 3.83
C THR A 145 -19.00 -24.50 4.10
N VAL A 146 -18.38 -23.97 3.05
CA VAL A 146 -17.37 -22.90 3.12
C VAL A 146 -17.81 -21.73 2.25
N GLY A 147 -17.93 -20.55 2.84
CA GLY A 147 -18.21 -19.31 2.11
C GLY A 147 -17.08 -18.89 1.17
N ALA A 148 -17.45 -18.40 -0.02
CA ALA A 148 -16.53 -17.99 -1.08
C ALA A 148 -15.68 -16.75 -0.72
N GLY A 149 -15.96 -16.09 0.40
CA GLY A 149 -15.20 -14.94 0.92
C GLY A 149 -13.98 -15.31 1.76
N LEU A 150 -13.75 -16.59 2.03
CA LEU A 150 -12.68 -17.06 2.91
C LEU A 150 -11.37 -17.33 2.18
N ALA A 151 -10.26 -17.04 2.84
CA ALA A 151 -8.96 -17.59 2.48
C ALA A 151 -8.77 -18.98 3.09
N TRP A 152 -7.91 -19.81 2.49
CA TRP A 152 -7.71 -21.20 2.93
C TRP A 152 -7.17 -21.33 4.35
N ASP A 153 -6.32 -20.40 4.80
CA ASP A 153 -5.87 -20.31 6.19
C ASP A 153 -7.05 -20.10 7.16
N GLU A 154 -8.00 -19.22 6.83
CA GLU A 154 -9.24 -19.04 7.62
C GLU A 154 -10.08 -20.32 7.67
N VAL A 155 -10.13 -21.10 6.58
CA VAL A 155 -10.84 -22.39 6.52
C VAL A 155 -10.18 -23.42 7.42
N TYR A 156 -8.87 -23.65 7.26
CA TYR A 156 -8.12 -24.62 8.06
C TYR A 156 -8.14 -24.28 9.55
N THR A 157 -7.97 -22.99 9.89
CA THR A 157 -8.00 -22.51 11.28
C THR A 157 -9.33 -22.84 11.98
N ARG A 158 -10.45 -22.82 11.26
CA ARG A 158 -11.79 -23.10 11.82
C ARG A 158 -12.13 -24.57 11.89
N LEU A 159 -11.58 -25.39 10.98
CA LEU A 159 -11.79 -26.83 10.98
C LEU A 159 -10.84 -27.56 11.94
N GLN A 160 -9.65 -27.01 12.20
CA GLN A 160 -8.65 -27.61 13.09
C GLN A 160 -9.17 -27.97 14.49
N PRO A 161 -9.91 -27.11 15.23
CA PRO A 161 -10.48 -27.47 16.53
C PRO A 161 -11.47 -28.64 16.48
N LEU A 162 -12.01 -28.94 15.31
CA LEU A 162 -12.97 -30.03 15.07
C LEU A 162 -12.27 -31.34 14.68
N GLY A 163 -10.93 -31.35 14.60
CA GLY A 163 -10.13 -32.54 14.25
C GLY A 163 -10.25 -32.95 12.79
N VAL A 164 -10.70 -32.04 11.92
CA VAL A 164 -10.91 -32.30 10.50
C VAL A 164 -10.25 -31.22 9.63
N THR A 165 -10.03 -31.55 8.36
CA THR A 165 -9.56 -30.66 7.32
C THR A 165 -10.37 -30.87 6.04
N VAL A 166 -10.11 -30.05 5.03
CA VAL A 166 -10.59 -30.23 3.65
C VAL A 166 -9.39 -30.27 2.70
N VAL A 167 -9.58 -30.85 1.51
CA VAL A 167 -8.61 -30.67 0.43
C VAL A 167 -8.80 -29.25 -0.12
N GLY A 168 -7.84 -28.37 0.16
CA GLY A 168 -7.83 -26.95 -0.24
C GLY A 168 -6.49 -26.52 -0.86
N GLY A 169 -6.27 -25.21 -1.02
CA GLY A 169 -5.02 -24.67 -1.56
C GLY A 169 -3.85 -24.71 -0.55
N ARG A 170 -2.61 -24.91 -1.06
CA ARG A 170 -1.34 -24.94 -0.29
C ARG A 170 -0.70 -23.58 0.00
N ILE A 171 -0.83 -22.63 -0.93
CA ILE A 171 -0.41 -21.23 -0.80
C ILE A 171 -1.70 -20.40 -0.80
N LEU A 172 -1.69 -19.16 -0.28
CA LEU A 172 -2.82 -18.19 -0.26
C LEU A 172 -3.43 -17.87 -1.66
N ILE A 173 -3.80 -18.88 -2.46
CA ILE A 173 -4.37 -18.82 -3.80
C ILE A 173 -5.50 -19.84 -3.94
N LEU A 174 -6.49 -19.38 -4.69
CA LEU A 174 -7.90 -19.71 -4.81
C LEU A 174 -8.23 -20.99 -5.58
N PHE A 175 -9.38 -21.56 -5.18
CA PHE A 175 -10.39 -22.35 -5.93
C PHE A 175 -9.95 -23.40 -6.99
N PRO A 176 -10.80 -24.39 -7.34
CA PRO A 176 -10.43 -25.53 -8.15
C PRO A 176 -10.02 -25.15 -9.58
N PRO A 177 -8.94 -25.76 -10.10
CA PRO A 177 -8.39 -27.05 -9.63
C PRO A 177 -7.19 -26.97 -8.65
N GLY A 178 -7.25 -26.19 -7.56
CA GLY A 178 -6.26 -26.18 -6.47
C GLY A 178 -5.68 -27.54 -6.02
N TYR A 179 -4.42 -27.51 -5.58
CA TYR A 179 -3.71 -28.64 -4.95
C TYR A 179 -3.51 -28.42 -3.44
N SER A 180 -3.65 -29.50 -2.68
CA SER A 180 -3.35 -29.61 -1.23
C SER A 180 -2.07 -30.42 -1.00
N TYR A 181 -1.48 -30.36 0.20
CA TYR A 181 -0.48 -31.34 0.62
C TYR A 181 -1.06 -32.75 0.73
N THR A 182 -2.37 -32.86 0.90
CA THR A 182 -3.10 -34.12 0.99
C THR A 182 -3.65 -34.60 -0.36
N SER A 183 -3.30 -33.94 -1.46
CA SER A 183 -3.85 -34.26 -2.79
C SER A 183 -3.43 -35.63 -3.32
N ASN A 184 -2.26 -36.15 -2.95
CA ASN A 184 -1.84 -37.49 -3.36
C ASN A 184 -2.81 -38.58 -2.86
N ARG A 185 -3.38 -38.39 -1.66
CA ARG A 185 -4.34 -39.34 -1.07
C ARG A 185 -5.79 -39.05 -1.46
N HIS A 186 -6.18 -37.78 -1.57
CA HIS A 186 -7.59 -37.39 -1.68
C HIS A 186 -7.98 -36.75 -3.01
N GLY A 187 -7.04 -36.64 -3.97
CA GLY A 187 -7.27 -35.97 -5.25
C GLY A 187 -7.19 -34.45 -5.17
N LEU A 188 -7.64 -33.79 -6.23
CA LEU A 188 -7.66 -32.32 -6.33
C LEU A 188 -8.85 -31.74 -5.57
N VAL A 189 -8.86 -30.42 -5.36
CA VAL A 189 -10.00 -29.74 -4.72
C VAL A 189 -11.32 -30.03 -5.48
N ILE A 190 -11.30 -30.09 -6.82
CA ILE A 190 -12.49 -30.42 -7.64
C ILE A 190 -13.11 -31.78 -7.32
N ASP A 191 -12.29 -32.77 -6.94
CA ASP A 191 -12.73 -34.14 -6.64
C ASP A 191 -13.45 -34.22 -5.28
N ASN A 192 -13.21 -33.20 -4.46
CA ASN A 192 -13.68 -33.09 -3.09
C ASN A 192 -14.91 -32.19 -2.95
N ILE A 193 -15.38 -31.57 -4.04
CA ILE A 193 -16.63 -30.79 -4.06
C ILE A 193 -17.83 -31.71 -4.24
N VAL A 194 -18.74 -31.63 -3.27
CA VAL A 194 -20.03 -32.33 -3.22
C VAL A 194 -21.15 -31.48 -3.83
N ALA A 195 -21.18 -30.20 -3.50
CA ALA A 195 -22.20 -29.27 -3.97
C ALA A 195 -21.69 -27.82 -4.06
N PHE A 196 -22.38 -27.01 -4.86
CA PHE A 196 -22.19 -25.57 -4.97
C PHE A 196 -23.49 -24.84 -4.66
N GLU A 197 -23.45 -23.79 -3.85
CA GLU A 197 -24.54 -22.79 -3.82
C GLU A 197 -24.25 -21.72 -4.87
N LEU A 198 -25.01 -21.78 -5.96
CA LEU A 198 -24.77 -21.00 -7.17
C LEU A 198 -25.87 -19.96 -7.38
N VAL A 199 -25.46 -18.75 -7.75
CA VAL A 199 -26.34 -17.76 -8.36
C VAL A 199 -26.13 -17.76 -9.87
N LEU A 200 -27.14 -18.21 -10.61
CA LEU A 200 -27.14 -18.28 -12.07
C LEU A 200 -27.20 -16.88 -12.72
N PRO A 201 -26.83 -16.74 -14.01
CA PRO A 201 -26.84 -15.44 -14.71
C PRO A 201 -28.21 -14.75 -14.77
N ASN A 202 -29.31 -15.50 -14.70
CA ASN A 202 -30.68 -14.99 -14.61
C ASN A 202 -31.06 -14.50 -13.18
N GLY A 203 -30.16 -14.68 -12.20
CA GLY A 203 -30.37 -14.39 -10.78
C GLY A 203 -31.02 -15.53 -10.00
N GLU A 204 -31.29 -16.69 -10.59
CA GLU A 204 -31.81 -17.86 -9.86
C GLU A 204 -30.75 -18.40 -8.89
N ILE A 205 -31.16 -18.67 -7.65
CA ILE A 205 -30.31 -19.25 -6.61
C ILE A 205 -30.61 -20.74 -6.57
N THR A 206 -29.59 -21.58 -6.73
CA THR A 206 -29.76 -23.04 -6.76
C THR A 206 -28.58 -23.78 -6.14
N THR A 207 -28.87 -24.95 -5.60
CA THR A 207 -27.85 -25.88 -5.12
C THR A 207 -27.53 -26.89 -6.21
N VAL A 208 -26.32 -26.80 -6.75
CA VAL A 208 -25.83 -27.67 -7.82
C VAL A 208 -25.12 -28.86 -7.20
N THR A 209 -25.67 -30.07 -7.40
CA THR A 209 -25.01 -31.34 -7.05
C THR A 209 -24.79 -32.18 -8.31
N ALA A 210 -23.95 -33.21 -8.21
CA ALA A 210 -23.75 -34.16 -9.31
C ALA A 210 -25.05 -34.89 -9.69
N ASP A 211 -25.96 -35.11 -8.73
CA ASP A 211 -27.20 -35.86 -8.96
C ASP A 211 -28.33 -34.97 -9.48
N SER A 212 -28.47 -33.76 -8.92
CA SER A 212 -29.56 -32.85 -9.31
C SER A 212 -29.25 -32.12 -10.61
N ASN A 213 -27.99 -31.72 -10.83
CA ASN A 213 -27.57 -30.79 -11.87
C ASN A 213 -26.22 -31.26 -12.47
N PRO A 214 -26.15 -32.45 -13.09
CA PRO A 214 -24.90 -33.09 -13.49
C PRO A 214 -24.05 -32.25 -14.47
N GLU A 215 -24.70 -31.55 -15.41
CA GLU A 215 -24.01 -30.70 -16.39
C GLU A 215 -23.37 -29.46 -15.73
N LEU A 216 -24.09 -28.76 -14.85
CA LEU A 216 -23.54 -27.60 -14.13
C LEU A 216 -22.49 -28.03 -13.11
N SER A 217 -22.68 -29.14 -12.40
CA SER A 217 -21.70 -29.69 -11.47
C SER A 217 -20.38 -30.00 -12.18
N PHE A 218 -20.45 -30.60 -13.37
CA PHE A 218 -19.30 -30.81 -14.24
C PHE A 218 -18.65 -29.49 -14.65
N ALA A 219 -19.44 -28.50 -15.09
CA ALA A 219 -18.92 -27.24 -15.60
C ALA A 219 -18.27 -26.35 -14.51
N LEU A 220 -18.81 -26.32 -13.29
CA LEU A 220 -18.28 -25.52 -12.19
C LEU A 220 -16.94 -26.05 -11.66
N LYS A 221 -16.63 -27.33 -11.88
CA LYS A 221 -15.34 -27.94 -11.54
C LYS A 221 -14.25 -27.51 -12.54
N GLY A 222 -13.74 -26.29 -12.36
CA GLY A 222 -12.69 -25.66 -13.19
C GLY A 222 -13.21 -24.64 -14.22
N GLY A 223 -14.52 -24.38 -14.24
CA GLY A 223 -15.14 -23.39 -15.13
C GLY A 223 -15.20 -21.96 -14.61
N TYR A 224 -14.73 -21.70 -13.38
CA TYR A 224 -14.80 -20.40 -12.69
C TYR A 224 -16.21 -19.77 -12.75
N ASN A 225 -16.29 -18.44 -12.71
CA ASN A 225 -17.55 -17.69 -12.71
C ASN A 225 -18.22 -17.59 -14.10
N ASN A 226 -17.88 -18.48 -15.05
CA ASN A 226 -18.47 -18.48 -16.40
C ASN A 226 -19.91 -19.03 -16.43
N PHE A 227 -20.33 -19.72 -15.37
CA PHE A 227 -21.64 -20.39 -15.28
C PHE A 227 -22.54 -19.80 -14.18
N GLY A 228 -22.06 -18.78 -13.46
CA GLY A 228 -22.72 -18.14 -12.33
C GLY A 228 -21.72 -17.74 -11.25
N ILE A 229 -22.19 -17.14 -10.16
CA ILE A 229 -21.36 -16.79 -9.01
C ILE A 229 -21.61 -17.81 -7.91
N VAL A 230 -20.57 -18.56 -7.55
CA VAL A 230 -20.65 -19.45 -6.38
C VAL A 230 -20.45 -18.64 -5.11
N THR A 231 -21.37 -18.83 -4.17
CA THR A 231 -21.36 -18.16 -2.86
C THR A 231 -20.87 -19.10 -1.74
N HIS A 232 -21.17 -20.40 -1.84
CA HIS A 232 -20.68 -21.43 -0.93
C HIS A 232 -20.30 -22.72 -1.65
N PHE A 233 -19.34 -23.43 -1.06
CA PHE A 233 -18.87 -24.72 -1.50
C PHE A 233 -19.09 -25.76 -0.40
N VAL A 234 -19.65 -26.91 -0.76
CA VAL A 234 -19.76 -28.05 0.15
C VAL A 234 -18.64 -29.03 -0.19
N LEU A 235 -17.67 -29.15 0.70
CA LEU A 235 -16.45 -29.94 0.55
C LEU A 235 -16.48 -31.18 1.44
N LYS A 236 -15.92 -32.29 0.96
CA LYS A 236 -15.63 -33.46 1.80
C LYS A 236 -14.59 -33.09 2.86
N THR A 237 -14.81 -33.54 4.09
CA THR A 237 -13.86 -33.37 5.20
C THR A 237 -13.14 -34.67 5.53
N TYR A 238 -11.89 -34.54 5.95
CA TYR A 238 -11.01 -35.64 6.31
C TYR A 238 -10.49 -35.45 7.73
N SER A 239 -10.36 -36.53 8.49
CA SER A 239 -9.68 -36.48 9.79
C SER A 239 -8.25 -36.03 9.58
N LEU A 240 -7.80 -35.05 10.36
CA LEU A 240 -6.42 -34.60 10.32
C LEU A 240 -5.92 -34.34 11.74
N HIS A 241 -4.81 -34.98 12.06
CA HIS A 241 -4.08 -34.81 13.31
C HIS A 241 -2.84 -33.93 13.06
N ASP A 242 -1.94 -33.88 14.02
CA ASP A 242 -0.64 -33.25 13.80
C ASP A 242 0.09 -33.90 12.63
N VAL A 243 0.68 -33.05 11.80
CA VAL A 243 1.43 -33.42 10.60
C VAL A 243 2.90 -33.16 10.84
N TRP A 244 3.77 -33.83 10.10
CA TRP A 244 5.19 -33.53 10.09
C TRP A 244 5.52 -32.77 8.82
N GLY A 245 6.22 -31.64 8.95
CA GLY A 245 6.62 -30.88 7.78
C GLY A 245 7.32 -29.58 8.09
N GLY A 246 7.85 -28.96 7.06
CA GLY A 246 8.60 -27.71 7.12
C GLY A 246 9.53 -27.55 5.92
N ASP A 247 10.29 -26.47 5.91
CA ASP A 247 11.18 -26.13 4.80
C ASP A 247 12.62 -26.58 5.05
N LEU A 248 13.25 -27.07 3.97
CA LEU A 248 14.68 -27.33 3.86
C LEU A 248 15.26 -26.36 2.82
N LEU A 249 16.20 -25.50 3.23
CA LEU A 249 16.78 -24.48 2.35
C LEU A 249 18.20 -24.85 1.93
N TYR A 250 18.46 -24.83 0.62
CA TYR A 250 19.77 -25.11 0.03
C TYR A 250 20.29 -23.89 -0.74
N THR A 251 21.57 -23.58 -0.58
CA THR A 251 22.24 -22.45 -1.24
C THR A 251 23.57 -22.88 -1.85
N GLY A 252 24.08 -22.07 -2.79
CA GLY A 252 25.40 -22.28 -3.39
C GLY A 252 25.53 -23.61 -4.15
N ALA A 253 26.68 -24.28 -3.98
CA ALA A 253 26.98 -25.52 -4.71
C ALA A 253 26.04 -26.69 -4.37
N ASN A 254 25.37 -26.65 -3.22
CA ASN A 254 24.50 -27.74 -2.78
C ASN A 254 23.20 -27.82 -3.59
N ILE A 255 22.78 -26.74 -4.27
CA ILE A 255 21.56 -26.73 -5.08
C ILE A 255 21.60 -27.81 -6.17
N GLY A 256 22.75 -27.99 -6.82
CA GLY A 256 22.91 -29.02 -7.85
C GLY A 256 22.80 -30.45 -7.30
N LEU A 257 23.11 -30.66 -6.01
CA LEU A 257 23.00 -31.97 -5.36
C LEU A 257 21.56 -32.36 -5.04
N VAL A 258 20.66 -31.37 -4.91
CA VAL A 258 19.24 -31.60 -4.61
C VAL A 258 18.46 -31.99 -5.86
N VAL A 259 18.94 -31.65 -7.05
CA VAL A 259 18.26 -31.95 -8.32
C VAL A 259 18.00 -33.46 -8.49
N PRO A 260 19.01 -34.36 -8.32
CA PRO A 260 18.76 -35.81 -8.30
C PRO A 260 17.77 -36.24 -7.22
N ALA A 261 17.85 -35.67 -6.00
CA ALA A 261 16.95 -36.03 -4.91
C ALA A 261 15.47 -35.72 -5.24
N ILE A 262 15.19 -34.62 -5.94
CA ILE A 262 13.83 -34.28 -6.41
C ILE A 262 13.36 -35.28 -7.47
N ALA A 263 14.21 -35.59 -8.45
CA ALA A 263 13.88 -36.55 -9.51
C ALA A 263 13.62 -37.95 -8.93
N ASP A 264 14.51 -38.41 -8.05
CA ASP A 264 14.39 -39.70 -7.37
C ASP A 264 13.14 -39.77 -6.51
N PHE A 265 12.80 -38.70 -5.78
CA PHE A 265 11.58 -38.66 -4.97
C PHE A 265 10.32 -38.81 -5.84
N GLN A 266 10.23 -38.11 -6.97
CA GLN A 266 9.09 -38.27 -7.87
C GLN A 266 9.03 -39.67 -8.49
N ALA A 267 10.17 -40.27 -8.84
CA ALA A 267 10.22 -41.56 -9.52
C ALA A 267 9.99 -42.76 -8.57
N SER A 268 10.39 -42.63 -7.30
CA SER A 268 10.43 -43.75 -6.34
C SER A 268 9.43 -43.64 -5.18
N ASN A 269 8.86 -42.46 -4.92
CA ASN A 269 7.93 -42.29 -3.81
C ASN A 269 6.62 -43.06 -4.07
N THR A 270 6.39 -44.09 -3.27
CA THR A 270 5.13 -44.86 -3.25
C THR A 270 4.24 -44.49 -2.07
N ASP A 271 4.73 -43.64 -1.16
CA ASP A 271 3.97 -43.19 0.00
C ASP A 271 3.08 -42.00 -0.36
N VAL A 272 1.77 -42.27 -0.38
CA VAL A 272 0.73 -41.27 -0.70
C VAL A 272 0.57 -40.19 0.38
N ASP A 273 1.13 -40.37 1.57
CA ASP A 273 1.15 -39.38 2.65
C ASP A 273 2.35 -38.45 2.60
N ALA A 274 3.38 -38.81 1.83
CA ALA A 274 4.55 -37.99 1.62
C ALA A 274 4.35 -37.05 0.42
N THR A 275 4.69 -35.78 0.59
CA THR A 275 4.66 -34.76 -0.47
C THR A 275 5.86 -33.84 -0.35
N VAL A 276 6.46 -33.50 -1.49
CA VAL A 276 7.51 -32.49 -1.60
C VAL A 276 7.04 -31.37 -2.52
N VAL A 277 7.32 -30.12 -2.14
CA VAL A 277 7.20 -28.95 -3.01
C VAL A 277 8.56 -28.27 -3.09
N ALA A 278 9.13 -28.18 -4.29
CA ALA A 278 10.42 -27.53 -4.52
C ALA A 278 10.24 -26.16 -5.19
N VAL A 279 10.93 -25.15 -4.67
CA VAL A 279 10.92 -23.77 -5.19
C VAL A 279 12.35 -23.31 -5.38
N TYR A 280 12.75 -23.08 -6.63
CA TYR A 280 14.00 -22.41 -6.96
C TYR A 280 13.74 -20.93 -7.21
N ALA A 281 14.52 -20.06 -6.58
CA ALA A 281 14.35 -18.62 -6.72
C ALA A 281 15.69 -17.90 -6.88
N ARG A 282 15.69 -16.92 -7.79
CA ARG A 282 16.77 -15.95 -7.98
C ARG A 282 16.19 -14.55 -7.80
N MET A 283 16.84 -13.76 -6.95
CA MET A 283 16.41 -12.40 -6.63
C MET A 283 17.62 -11.47 -6.77
N ASP A 284 17.39 -10.27 -7.28
CA ASP A 284 18.44 -9.26 -7.35
C ASP A 284 19.01 -8.96 -5.95
N GLY A 285 20.34 -8.87 -5.86
CA GLY A 285 21.07 -8.66 -4.62
C GLY A 285 21.07 -9.82 -3.61
N SER A 286 20.58 -11.02 -3.95
CA SER A 286 20.66 -12.22 -3.10
C SER A 286 21.19 -13.44 -3.85
N PRO A 287 21.96 -14.34 -3.21
CA PRO A 287 22.34 -15.59 -3.84
C PRO A 287 21.10 -16.44 -4.15
N PRO A 288 21.10 -17.22 -5.24
CA PRO A 288 19.99 -18.12 -5.54
C PRO A 288 19.85 -19.16 -4.44
N PHE A 289 18.62 -19.61 -4.23
CA PHE A 289 18.31 -20.66 -3.27
C PHE A 289 17.28 -21.63 -3.83
N LEU A 290 17.30 -22.84 -3.29
CA LEU A 290 16.30 -23.87 -3.53
C LEU A 290 15.67 -24.22 -2.18
N SER A 291 14.37 -23.99 -2.04
CA SER A 291 13.58 -24.44 -0.89
C SER A 291 12.86 -25.73 -1.23
N VAL A 292 12.90 -26.70 -0.34
CA VAL A 292 12.15 -27.95 -0.42
C VAL A 292 11.24 -28.04 0.79
N THR A 293 9.95 -27.84 0.60
CA THR A 293 8.94 -28.07 1.62
C THR A 293 8.61 -29.55 1.67
N ALA A 294 8.98 -30.21 2.77
CA ALA A 294 8.62 -31.60 3.02
C ALA A 294 7.33 -31.66 3.85
N PHE A 295 6.43 -32.59 3.48
CA PHE A 295 5.18 -32.84 4.18
C PHE A 295 4.94 -34.33 4.33
N TYR A 296 4.53 -34.73 5.52
CA TYR A 296 4.03 -36.05 5.83
C TYR A 296 2.73 -35.97 6.64
N ASN A 297 1.71 -36.67 6.19
CA ASN A 297 0.41 -36.76 6.86
C ASN A 297 0.46 -37.75 8.04
N GLY A 298 1.15 -37.35 9.10
CA GLY A 298 1.30 -38.08 10.36
C GLY A 298 2.37 -37.42 11.21
N SER A 299 2.51 -37.85 12.48
CA SER A 299 3.42 -37.18 13.41
C SER A 299 4.91 -37.34 13.07
N THR A 300 5.28 -38.42 12.38
CA THR A 300 6.66 -38.71 11.94
C THR A 300 6.65 -39.52 10.64
N PRO A 301 7.50 -39.19 9.65
CA PRO A 301 7.60 -39.96 8.43
C PRO A 301 8.30 -41.31 8.64
N PRO A 302 8.00 -42.34 7.83
CA PRO A 302 8.77 -43.58 7.80
C PRO A 302 10.25 -43.30 7.45
N PRO A 303 11.20 -44.08 8.00
CA PRO A 303 12.61 -43.97 7.61
C PRO A 303 12.79 -44.16 6.09
N GLY A 304 13.70 -43.42 5.46
CA GLY A 304 14.00 -43.56 4.04
C GLY A 304 13.24 -42.60 3.12
N VAL A 305 12.06 -42.11 3.52
CA VAL A 305 11.17 -41.35 2.63
C VAL A 305 11.78 -40.01 2.17
N PHE A 306 12.49 -39.32 3.06
CA PHE A 306 13.10 -38.01 2.78
C PHE A 306 14.63 -38.02 2.90
N ASP A 307 15.25 -39.18 3.11
CA ASP A 307 16.67 -39.32 3.45
C ASP A 307 17.60 -38.68 2.41
N ASN A 308 17.25 -38.79 1.13
CA ASN A 308 18.00 -38.16 0.04
C ASN A 308 18.11 -36.64 0.21
N PHE A 309 17.08 -35.97 0.73
CA PHE A 309 17.14 -34.54 1.05
C PHE A 309 17.99 -34.28 2.29
N PHE A 310 17.83 -35.08 3.35
CA PHE A 310 18.55 -34.90 4.61
C PHE A 310 20.05 -35.20 4.52
N SER A 311 20.47 -36.03 3.57
CA SER A 311 21.88 -36.35 3.30
C SER A 311 22.67 -35.19 2.67
N ILE A 312 21.98 -34.18 2.14
CA ILE A 312 22.59 -33.02 1.50
C ILE A 312 22.77 -31.90 2.54
N PRO A 313 23.96 -31.26 2.63
CA PRO A 313 24.16 -30.12 3.52
C PRO A 313 23.22 -28.96 3.16
N ARG A 314 22.52 -28.43 4.16
CA ARG A 314 21.48 -27.41 4.02
C ARG A 314 21.76 -26.19 4.89
N THR A 315 21.24 -25.05 4.47
CA THR A 315 21.40 -23.75 5.15
C THR A 315 20.35 -23.55 6.24
N LEU A 316 19.16 -24.10 6.06
CA LEU A 316 18.07 -24.06 7.04
C LEU A 316 17.29 -25.38 7.03
N GLU A 317 16.79 -25.75 8.20
CA GLU A 317 15.92 -26.88 8.43
C GLU A 317 14.85 -26.48 9.45
N ASP A 318 13.57 -26.52 9.05
CA ASP A 318 12.44 -26.29 9.94
C ASP A 318 11.51 -27.51 10.05
N VAL A 319 11.85 -28.69 9.52
CA VAL A 319 10.93 -29.84 9.58
C VAL A 319 10.62 -30.27 11.03
N LYS A 320 9.34 -30.27 11.41
CA LYS A 320 8.89 -30.77 12.72
C LYS A 320 7.42 -31.15 12.71
N THR A 321 7.01 -31.92 13.72
CA THR A 321 5.60 -32.18 14.01
C THR A 321 4.91 -30.88 14.43
N ARG A 322 3.79 -30.55 13.79
CA ARG A 322 3.03 -29.31 14.01
C ARG A 322 1.58 -29.48 13.57
N THR A 323 0.73 -28.51 13.87
CA THR A 323 -0.63 -28.52 13.31
C THR A 323 -0.58 -28.20 11.81
N TYR A 324 -1.55 -28.71 11.05
CA TYR A 324 -1.61 -28.43 9.61
C TYR A 324 -1.76 -26.94 9.29
N THR A 325 -2.52 -26.20 10.13
CA THR A 325 -2.65 -24.75 9.99
C THR A 325 -1.30 -24.05 10.22
N ASP A 326 -0.52 -24.51 11.21
CA ASP A 326 0.82 -23.95 11.44
C ASP A 326 1.74 -24.20 10.25
N LEU A 327 1.71 -25.40 9.65
CA LEU A 327 2.47 -25.69 8.43
C LEU A 327 2.08 -24.75 7.29
N ILE A 328 0.78 -24.58 7.00
CA ILE A 328 0.30 -23.70 5.93
C ILE A 328 0.71 -22.24 6.15
N ASN A 329 0.72 -21.78 7.41
CA ASN A 329 1.12 -20.42 7.75
C ASN A 329 2.65 -20.20 7.68
N THR A 330 3.45 -21.24 7.92
CA THR A 330 4.92 -21.18 7.97
C THR A 330 5.59 -21.50 6.64
N ALA A 331 5.05 -22.46 5.87
CA ALA A 331 5.54 -22.86 4.55
C ALA A 331 5.24 -21.84 3.43
N SER A 332 4.74 -20.65 3.79
CA SER A 332 4.56 -19.56 2.83
C SER A 332 5.92 -18.94 2.53
N VAL A 333 6.37 -19.01 1.28
CA VAL A 333 7.62 -18.40 0.83
C VAL A 333 7.60 -16.91 1.25
N PRO A 334 8.37 -16.48 2.27
CA PRO A 334 8.19 -15.16 2.89
C PRO A 334 8.44 -13.99 1.93
N PHE A 335 9.13 -14.26 0.83
CA PHE A 335 9.67 -13.29 -0.11
C PHE A 335 8.66 -12.69 -1.10
N LEU A 336 7.45 -13.25 -1.22
CA LEU A 336 6.45 -12.82 -2.22
C LEU A 336 5.38 -11.87 -1.69
N HIS A 337 5.46 -11.45 -0.42
CA HIS A 337 4.59 -10.39 0.14
C HIS A 337 5.04 -8.97 -0.24
N ASN A 338 6.13 -8.85 -1.00
CA ASN A 338 6.59 -7.60 -1.55
C ASN A 338 5.66 -7.16 -2.70
N LYS A 339 5.39 -5.86 -2.81
CA LYS A 339 4.52 -5.23 -3.84
C LYS A 339 5.11 -5.33 -5.25
N LEU A 340 5.66 -6.48 -5.62
CA LEU A 340 6.27 -6.77 -6.89
C LEU A 340 5.18 -6.99 -7.94
N ARG A 341 5.35 -6.37 -9.10
CA ARG A 341 4.56 -6.74 -10.29
C ARG A 341 5.12 -8.06 -10.82
N GLY A 342 4.26 -8.99 -11.18
CA GLY A 342 4.68 -10.32 -11.63
C GLY A 342 3.72 -10.94 -12.65
N ALA A 343 4.20 -11.99 -13.31
CA ALA A 343 3.40 -12.85 -14.19
C ALA A 343 3.76 -14.31 -13.90
N MET A 344 2.86 -15.23 -14.23
CA MET A 344 3.05 -16.67 -14.02
C MET A 344 2.73 -17.41 -15.31
N HIS A 345 3.45 -18.52 -15.54
CA HIS A 345 3.21 -19.42 -16.66
C HIS A 345 3.34 -20.87 -16.19
N THR A 346 2.40 -21.73 -16.59
CA THR A 346 2.41 -23.16 -16.30
C THR A 346 3.10 -23.93 -17.43
N VAL A 347 3.86 -24.97 -17.08
CA VAL A 347 4.23 -26.06 -17.99
C VAL A 347 3.73 -27.37 -17.37
N SER A 348 2.96 -28.15 -18.14
CA SER A 348 2.51 -29.48 -17.72
C SER A 348 3.54 -30.52 -18.17
N LEU A 349 4.00 -31.34 -17.23
CA LEU A 349 5.04 -32.35 -17.42
C LEU A 349 4.53 -33.70 -16.92
N THR A 350 4.92 -34.80 -17.56
CA THR A 350 4.62 -36.15 -17.07
C THR A 350 5.69 -36.69 -16.13
N ASP A 351 6.91 -36.15 -16.24
CA ASP A 351 8.06 -36.60 -15.48
C ASP A 351 9.02 -35.45 -15.14
N LEU A 352 9.67 -35.53 -13.98
CA LEU A 352 10.64 -34.53 -13.48
C LEU A 352 12.05 -35.12 -13.47
N SER A 353 12.57 -35.42 -14.66
CA SER A 353 13.94 -35.89 -14.82
C SER A 353 14.97 -34.84 -14.34
N VAL A 354 16.20 -35.30 -14.08
CA VAL A 354 17.34 -34.43 -13.79
C VAL A 354 17.56 -33.38 -14.88
N GLY A 355 17.40 -33.75 -16.16
CA GLY A 355 17.57 -32.85 -17.29
C GLY A 355 16.52 -31.73 -17.33
N VAL A 356 15.26 -32.08 -17.09
CA VAL A 356 14.15 -31.12 -17.01
C VAL A 356 14.31 -30.16 -15.83
N ILE A 357 14.63 -30.67 -14.64
CA ILE A 357 14.85 -29.82 -13.44
C ILE A 357 16.05 -28.89 -13.67
N SER A 358 17.15 -29.40 -14.22
CA SER A 358 18.32 -28.57 -14.54
C SER A 358 17.98 -27.47 -15.54
N GLN A 359 17.11 -27.75 -16.51
CA GLN A 359 16.63 -26.74 -17.45
C GLN A 359 15.75 -25.69 -16.78
N ILE A 360 14.91 -26.08 -15.81
CA ILE A 360 14.12 -25.12 -15.00
C ILE A 360 15.04 -24.15 -14.26
N LEU A 361 16.09 -24.66 -13.59
CA LEU A 361 17.08 -23.84 -12.89
C LEU A 361 17.80 -22.89 -13.87
N ASN A 362 18.26 -23.41 -15.01
CA ASN A 362 18.95 -22.62 -16.04
C ASN A 362 18.08 -21.49 -16.60
N GLN A 363 16.82 -21.77 -16.95
CA GLN A 363 15.91 -20.73 -17.42
C GLN A 363 15.62 -19.69 -16.33
N THR A 364 15.54 -20.10 -15.07
CA THR A 364 15.35 -19.17 -13.95
C THR A 364 16.57 -18.26 -13.77
N ASP A 365 17.79 -18.80 -13.93
CA ASP A 365 19.03 -18.03 -13.83
C ASP A 365 19.25 -17.04 -14.99
N ARG A 366 18.65 -17.32 -16.16
CA ARG A 366 18.81 -16.53 -17.38
C ARG A 366 18.07 -15.18 -17.34
N TRP A 367 17.00 -15.07 -16.57
CA TRP A 367 16.09 -13.92 -16.61
C TRP A 367 15.97 -13.23 -15.23
N PRO A 368 17.07 -12.76 -14.61
CA PRO A 368 17.01 -12.13 -13.29
C PRO A 368 16.24 -10.80 -13.31
N ASP A 369 16.23 -10.10 -14.46
CA ASP A 369 15.69 -8.74 -14.57
C ASP A 369 14.72 -8.60 -15.76
N ALA A 370 13.58 -7.97 -15.54
CA ALA A 370 12.64 -7.58 -16.58
C ALA A 370 12.12 -6.16 -16.34
N ASP A 371 12.41 -5.25 -17.27
CA ASP A 371 12.09 -3.82 -17.16
C ASP A 371 10.60 -3.50 -17.41
N SER A 372 9.79 -4.49 -17.81
CA SER A 372 8.36 -4.31 -18.07
C SER A 372 7.55 -5.61 -17.91
N ASP A 373 6.25 -5.46 -17.61
CA ASP A 373 5.29 -6.57 -17.59
C ASP A 373 5.28 -7.37 -18.91
N GLN A 374 5.54 -6.71 -20.05
CA GLN A 374 5.57 -7.37 -21.35
C GLN A 374 6.82 -8.24 -21.50
N THR A 375 7.99 -7.70 -21.18
CA THR A 375 9.26 -8.42 -21.22
C THR A 375 9.22 -9.64 -20.30
N ALA A 376 8.70 -9.49 -19.08
CA ALA A 376 8.53 -10.60 -18.14
C ALA A 376 7.66 -11.73 -18.73
N ARG A 377 6.54 -11.39 -19.38
CA ARG A 377 5.66 -12.38 -20.03
C ARG A 377 6.32 -13.06 -21.22
N GLU A 378 7.10 -12.34 -22.02
CA GLU A 378 7.84 -12.90 -23.15
C GLU A 378 8.94 -13.86 -22.67
N ASN A 379 9.69 -13.48 -21.63
CA ASN A 379 10.72 -14.33 -21.02
C ASN A 379 10.11 -15.61 -20.44
N LEU A 380 8.98 -15.53 -19.75
CA LEU A 380 8.26 -16.70 -19.24
C LEU A 380 7.84 -17.66 -20.35
N LYS A 381 7.39 -17.14 -21.51
CA LYS A 381 7.05 -17.98 -22.66
C LYS A 381 8.27 -18.67 -23.25
N LEU A 382 9.40 -17.97 -23.34
CA LEU A 382 10.66 -18.54 -23.81
C LEU A 382 11.17 -19.62 -22.85
N ALA A 383 11.12 -19.38 -21.54
CA ALA A 383 11.47 -20.35 -20.51
C ALA A 383 10.58 -21.59 -20.59
N ALA A 384 9.25 -21.40 -20.66
CA ALA A 384 8.28 -22.47 -20.80
C ALA A 384 8.55 -23.32 -22.05
N ALA A 385 8.76 -22.69 -23.22
CA ALA A 385 9.07 -23.38 -24.46
C ALA A 385 10.38 -24.18 -24.36
N ALA A 386 11.41 -23.63 -23.72
CA ALA A 386 12.69 -24.32 -23.54
C ALA A 386 12.58 -25.53 -22.61
N ILE A 387 11.79 -25.44 -21.53
CA ILE A 387 11.50 -26.55 -20.62
C ILE A 387 10.69 -27.64 -21.34
N THR A 388 9.64 -27.26 -22.08
CA THR A 388 8.84 -28.19 -22.88
C THR A 388 9.69 -28.91 -23.93
N ALA A 389 10.55 -28.19 -24.64
CA ALA A 389 11.43 -28.80 -25.65
C ALA A 389 12.40 -29.83 -25.04
N THR A 390 12.97 -29.54 -23.86
CA THR A 390 13.81 -30.50 -23.14
C THR A 390 13.01 -31.75 -22.77
N ALA A 391 11.83 -31.60 -22.17
CA ALA A 391 10.97 -32.72 -21.81
C ALA A 391 10.54 -33.57 -23.01
N GLU A 392 10.18 -32.96 -24.15
CA GLU A 392 9.86 -33.67 -25.39
C GLU A 392 11.08 -34.39 -25.98
N SER A 393 12.28 -33.79 -25.89
CA SER A 393 13.52 -34.44 -26.33
C SER A 393 13.89 -35.67 -25.51
N GLU A 394 13.45 -35.70 -24.25
CA GLU A 394 13.57 -36.85 -23.34
C GLU A 394 12.41 -37.86 -23.50
N GLY A 395 11.55 -37.66 -24.50
CA GLY A 395 10.49 -38.61 -24.87
C GLY A 395 9.14 -38.38 -24.22
N GLN A 396 8.95 -37.29 -23.46
CA GLN A 396 7.64 -36.96 -22.89
C GLN A 396 6.65 -36.52 -23.98
N LYS A 397 5.40 -37.01 -23.92
CA LYS A 397 4.33 -36.63 -24.84
C LYS A 397 3.43 -35.57 -24.20
N LEU A 398 3.69 -34.30 -24.49
CA LEU A 398 3.07 -33.17 -23.78
C LEU A 398 1.92 -32.49 -24.54
N ALA A 399 1.77 -32.75 -25.84
CA ALA A 399 0.87 -32.00 -26.73
C ALA A 399 -0.60 -31.94 -26.28
N ASP A 400 -1.08 -33.02 -25.65
CA ASP A 400 -2.47 -33.23 -25.22
C ASP A 400 -2.70 -32.93 -23.73
N LEU A 401 -1.64 -32.58 -22.98
CA LEU A 401 -1.80 -32.27 -21.56
C LEU A 401 -2.46 -30.90 -21.39
N PRO A 402 -3.50 -30.79 -20.54
CA PRO A 402 -4.09 -29.50 -20.21
C PRO A 402 -3.10 -28.66 -19.41
N LEU A 403 -3.13 -27.34 -19.63
CA LEU A 403 -2.40 -26.39 -18.80
C LEU A 403 -3.22 -26.04 -17.54
N TYR A 404 -2.53 -25.95 -16.42
CA TYR A 404 -3.11 -25.48 -15.16
C TYR A 404 -3.48 -24.00 -15.23
N SER A 405 -4.76 -23.69 -15.04
CA SER A 405 -5.34 -22.37 -15.30
C SER A 405 -4.94 -21.29 -14.28
N ASP A 406 -4.69 -21.61 -13.01
CA ASP A 406 -4.40 -20.57 -12.00
C ASP A 406 -3.01 -19.94 -12.16
N TYR A 407 -2.07 -20.62 -12.82
CA TYR A 407 -0.71 -20.13 -13.09
C TYR A 407 -0.47 -19.85 -14.57
N SER A 408 -1.53 -19.60 -15.32
CA SER A 408 -1.46 -19.39 -16.77
C SER A 408 -1.55 -17.91 -17.15
N LEU A 409 -0.79 -17.51 -18.18
CA LEU A 409 -0.97 -16.21 -18.81
C LEU A 409 -2.36 -16.11 -19.46
N SER A 410 -2.95 -14.93 -19.40
CA SER A 410 -4.31 -14.67 -19.92
C SER A 410 -4.47 -14.83 -21.43
N ASP A 411 -3.37 -14.92 -22.18
CA ASP A 411 -3.37 -15.09 -23.62
C ASP A 411 -3.19 -16.55 -24.06
N ILE A 412 -3.20 -17.50 -23.11
CA ILE A 412 -3.26 -18.93 -23.41
C ILE A 412 -4.63 -19.28 -24.02
N PRO A 413 -4.66 -20.00 -25.16
CA PRO A 413 -5.91 -20.42 -25.78
C PRO A 413 -6.73 -21.33 -24.86
N LEU A 414 -8.06 -21.14 -24.83
CA LEU A 414 -8.97 -22.01 -24.06
C LEU A 414 -8.87 -23.48 -24.47
N GLU A 415 -8.52 -23.74 -25.74
CA GLU A 415 -8.26 -25.07 -26.28
C GLU A 415 -7.10 -25.77 -25.56
N LYS A 416 -6.13 -25.03 -25.03
CA LYS A 416 -5.01 -25.56 -24.22
C LYS A 416 -5.35 -25.75 -22.74
N LEU A 417 -6.35 -25.03 -22.23
CA LEU A 417 -6.82 -25.17 -20.84
C LEU A 417 -7.83 -26.32 -20.70
N TYR A 418 -8.82 -26.35 -21.59
CA TYR A 418 -9.97 -27.24 -21.48
C TYR A 418 -9.96 -28.41 -22.47
N THR A 419 -9.04 -28.41 -23.44
CA THR A 419 -8.80 -29.50 -24.40
C THR A 419 -10.11 -30.09 -24.95
N VAL A 420 -10.36 -31.37 -24.71
CA VAL A 420 -11.53 -32.13 -25.19
C VAL A 420 -12.85 -31.68 -24.55
N ASN A 421 -12.81 -30.99 -23.41
CA ASN A 421 -13.99 -30.56 -22.68
C ASN A 421 -14.56 -29.22 -23.16
N LEU A 422 -13.79 -28.43 -23.94
CA LEU A 422 -14.21 -27.10 -24.39
C LEU A 422 -15.55 -27.08 -25.16
N PRO A 423 -15.85 -28.00 -26.10
CA PRO A 423 -17.15 -28.03 -26.79
C PRO A 423 -18.32 -28.26 -25.82
N LYS A 424 -18.14 -29.14 -24.83
CA LYS A 424 -19.15 -29.43 -23.81
C LYS A 424 -19.40 -28.21 -22.92
N LEU A 425 -18.34 -27.54 -22.47
CA LEU A 425 -18.44 -26.31 -21.67
C LEU A 425 -19.18 -25.19 -22.42
N ARG A 426 -18.90 -25.02 -23.72
CA ARG A 426 -19.62 -24.05 -24.58
C ARG A 426 -21.11 -24.38 -24.71
N SER A 427 -21.46 -25.66 -24.87
CA SER A 427 -22.85 -26.12 -24.92
C SER A 427 -23.59 -25.81 -23.61
N ILE A 428 -22.97 -26.11 -22.47
CA ILE A 428 -23.53 -25.84 -21.14
C ILE A 428 -23.71 -24.33 -20.95
N ARG A 429 -22.71 -23.51 -21.32
CA ARG A 429 -22.82 -22.05 -21.23
C ARG A 429 -23.98 -21.50 -22.06
N ALA A 430 -24.16 -21.99 -23.29
CA ALA A 430 -25.24 -21.57 -24.15
C ALA A 430 -26.63 -21.86 -23.56
N LYS A 431 -26.76 -22.93 -22.76
CA LYS A 431 -28.00 -23.32 -22.07
C LYS A 431 -28.31 -22.42 -20.87
N TYR A 432 -27.31 -22.10 -20.05
CA TYR A 432 -27.51 -21.39 -18.77
C TYR A 432 -27.24 -19.88 -18.82
N ASP A 433 -26.63 -19.37 -19.89
CA ASP A 433 -26.43 -17.95 -20.15
C ASP A 433 -26.72 -17.59 -21.63
N PRO A 434 -27.96 -17.79 -22.13
CA PRO A 434 -28.29 -17.52 -23.52
C PRO A 434 -28.09 -16.05 -23.92
N ASN A 435 -28.19 -15.13 -22.95
CA ASN A 435 -28.03 -13.70 -23.13
C ASN A 435 -26.57 -13.22 -22.99
N LYS A 436 -25.62 -14.12 -22.70
CA LYS A 436 -24.19 -13.81 -22.49
C LYS A 436 -24.00 -12.69 -21.46
N THR A 437 -24.78 -12.76 -20.40
CA THR A 437 -24.79 -11.85 -19.26
C THR A 437 -23.45 -11.89 -18.53
N SER A 438 -22.87 -13.08 -18.41
CA SER A 438 -21.50 -13.29 -17.98
C SER A 438 -20.56 -12.88 -19.14
N LYS A 439 -20.30 -11.60 -19.35
CA LYS A 439 -19.27 -11.13 -20.32
C LYS A 439 -17.84 -11.32 -19.78
N THR A 440 -17.64 -12.33 -18.95
CA THR A 440 -16.37 -12.75 -18.41
C THR A 440 -15.72 -13.68 -19.45
N ILE A 441 -14.59 -13.19 -19.99
CA ILE A 441 -13.57 -13.94 -20.73
C ILE A 441 -13.84 -14.31 -22.21
N GLU A 442 -15.04 -14.64 -22.70
CA GLU A 442 -15.13 -15.31 -24.02
C GLU A 442 -15.14 -14.44 -25.31
N GLU A 443 -15.70 -13.22 -25.35
CA GLU A 443 -16.12 -12.70 -26.68
C GLU A 443 -15.31 -11.57 -27.31
N LYS A 444 -14.52 -10.79 -26.56
CA LYS A 444 -13.73 -9.69 -27.16
C LYS A 444 -12.32 -10.08 -27.59
N TYR A 445 -11.73 -11.10 -26.97
CA TYR A 445 -10.33 -11.48 -27.21
C TYR A 445 -10.12 -12.14 -28.59
N TYR A 446 -11.07 -12.97 -29.03
CA TYR A 446 -10.94 -13.76 -30.26
C TYR A 446 -11.20 -12.97 -31.56
N ARG A 447 -12.10 -11.96 -31.56
CA ARG A 447 -12.34 -11.12 -32.76
C ARG A 447 -11.16 -10.21 -33.09
N SER A 448 -10.41 -9.72 -32.10
CA SER A 448 -9.20 -8.93 -32.31
C SER A 448 -8.03 -9.73 -32.88
N PHE A 449 -8.00 -11.05 -32.70
CA PHE A 449 -6.89 -11.90 -33.15
C PHE A 449 -7.12 -12.52 -34.54
N LYS A 450 -8.38 -12.83 -34.92
CA LYS A 450 -8.70 -13.24 -36.31
C LYS A 450 -8.36 -12.15 -37.34
N LEU A 451 -8.36 -10.88 -36.94
CA LEU A 451 -7.89 -9.76 -37.79
C LEU A 451 -6.37 -9.59 -37.81
N ARG A 452 -5.61 -10.23 -36.89
CA ARG A 452 -4.13 -10.18 -36.86
C ARG A 452 -3.45 -11.31 -37.63
N LYS A 453 -4.07 -12.49 -37.77
CA LYS A 453 -3.51 -13.58 -38.60
C LYS A 453 -3.55 -13.32 -40.10
N ALA A 454 -4.17 -12.22 -40.55
CA ALA A 454 -4.18 -11.80 -41.96
C ALA A 454 -3.20 -10.65 -42.28
N SER A 455 -2.34 -10.21 -41.36
CA SER A 455 -1.35 -9.19 -41.68
C SER A 455 -0.08 -9.33 -40.86
N SER A 456 1.05 -9.37 -41.58
CA SER A 456 2.45 -9.34 -41.13
C SER A 456 3.18 -10.68 -40.91
N LEU A 457 3.14 -11.58 -41.89
CA LEU A 457 4.29 -12.39 -42.34
C LEU A 457 3.88 -13.10 -43.65
N ASP A 458 4.00 -12.41 -44.80
CA ASP A 458 4.04 -13.00 -46.18
C ASP A 458 3.89 -11.94 -47.30
N VAL A 459 4.53 -10.76 -47.18
CA VAL A 459 4.56 -9.76 -48.30
C VAL A 459 5.99 -9.37 -48.70
N GLY A 460 7.01 -10.00 -48.11
CA GLY A 460 8.42 -9.75 -48.45
C GLY A 460 9.03 -10.68 -49.49
N LEU A 461 8.44 -11.85 -49.78
CA LEU A 461 9.11 -12.93 -50.52
C LEU A 461 8.19 -13.68 -51.51
N ALA A 462 7.25 -13.00 -52.16
CA ALA A 462 6.40 -13.61 -53.20
C ALA A 462 6.31 -12.82 -54.53
N PHE A 463 7.28 -11.94 -54.81
CA PHE A 463 7.52 -11.44 -56.17
C PHE A 463 8.49 -12.38 -56.90
N GLY A 464 7.98 -13.49 -57.43
CA GLY A 464 8.83 -14.38 -58.22
C GLY A 464 8.20 -15.66 -58.78
N ASN A 465 6.99 -16.06 -58.39
CA ASN A 465 6.43 -17.34 -58.84
C ASN A 465 5.30 -17.18 -59.87
N LYS A 466 5.50 -17.79 -61.04
CA LYS A 466 4.69 -17.67 -62.27
C LYS A 466 3.33 -18.37 -62.20
N LYS A 467 3.02 -19.08 -61.11
CA LYS A 467 1.84 -19.95 -60.97
C LYS A 467 0.53 -19.22 -60.63
N TYR A 468 0.57 -17.99 -60.11
CA TYR A 468 -0.62 -17.23 -59.70
C TYR A 468 -1.14 -16.23 -60.75
N ARG A 469 -0.70 -16.35 -62.01
CA ARG A 469 -1.06 -15.41 -63.10
C ARG A 469 -2.29 -15.83 -63.93
N ASN A 470 -2.91 -16.97 -63.65
CA ASN A 470 -3.94 -17.53 -64.53
C ASN A 470 -5.37 -17.56 -63.98
N GLU A 471 -5.65 -17.08 -62.75
CA GLU A 471 -7.00 -17.23 -62.15
C GLU A 471 -7.74 -15.91 -61.84
N LEU A 472 -7.27 -14.76 -62.35
CA LEU A 472 -8.00 -13.49 -62.22
C LEU A 472 -8.16 -12.76 -63.57
N LYS A 473 -8.57 -13.52 -64.59
CA LYS A 473 -9.21 -12.97 -65.80
C LYS A 473 -10.71 -13.26 -65.71
N ASN A 474 -11.50 -12.26 -66.11
CA ASN A 474 -12.98 -12.17 -66.16
C ASN A 474 -13.50 -11.31 -64.98
N GLU A 475 -14.02 -10.09 -65.11
CA GLU A 475 -14.53 -9.33 -66.26
C GLU A 475 -14.32 -7.81 -66.04
N ASN A 476 -14.33 -7.08 -67.16
CA ASN A 476 -14.15 -5.64 -67.38
C ASN A 476 -15.17 -4.77 -66.59
N GLY A 477 -14.99 -3.47 -66.30
CA GLY A 477 -14.03 -2.44 -66.67
C GLY A 477 -14.55 -1.04 -66.26
N PHE A 478 -13.59 -0.13 -66.01
CA PHE A 478 -13.60 1.35 -66.05
C PHE A 478 -14.63 2.27 -65.35
N PHE A 479 -14.04 3.31 -64.76
CA PHE A 479 -14.54 4.47 -64.01
C PHE A 479 -15.38 5.50 -64.81
N SER A 480 -16.38 6.15 -64.19
CA SER A 480 -16.44 7.63 -64.07
C SER A 480 -17.54 8.10 -63.07
N VAL A 481 -17.39 9.34 -62.60
CA VAL A 481 -18.05 10.03 -61.48
C VAL A 481 -19.47 10.51 -61.81
N THR A 482 -20.42 10.41 -60.86
CA THR A 482 -21.52 11.41 -60.77
C THR A 482 -21.96 11.68 -59.33
N LEU A 483 -22.03 12.99 -59.05
CA LEU A 483 -22.39 13.76 -57.85
C LEU A 483 -23.82 13.50 -57.30
N TRP A 484 -24.42 12.34 -57.53
CA TRP A 484 -25.86 12.13 -57.29
C TRP A 484 -26.20 11.13 -56.18
N GLU A 485 -25.25 10.30 -55.71
CA GLU A 485 -25.50 9.38 -54.58
C GLU A 485 -25.16 9.95 -53.20
N THR A 486 -24.32 11.01 -53.13
CA THR A 486 -24.00 11.65 -51.84
C THR A 486 -25.17 12.48 -51.29
N ILE A 487 -26.13 12.90 -52.13
CA ILE A 487 -27.28 13.72 -51.73
C ILE A 487 -28.46 12.86 -51.24
N ARG A 488 -28.48 11.54 -51.53
CA ARG A 488 -29.58 10.66 -51.09
C ARG A 488 -29.42 10.09 -49.67
N LEU A 489 -28.21 10.14 -49.10
CA LEU A 489 -27.92 9.62 -47.75
C LEU A 489 -27.93 10.68 -46.63
N ILE A 490 -28.17 11.95 -46.96
CA ILE A 490 -28.30 13.06 -45.97
C ILE A 490 -29.79 13.37 -45.65
N GLY A 491 -30.74 12.71 -46.33
CA GLY A 491 -32.19 12.99 -46.22
C GLY A 491 -33.01 12.12 -45.25
N GLN A 492 -32.41 11.31 -44.36
CA GLN A 492 -33.17 10.40 -43.46
C GLN A 492 -32.88 10.56 -41.95
N TYR A 493 -32.24 11.64 -41.51
CA TYR A 493 -32.07 11.95 -40.08
C TYR A 493 -32.56 13.35 -39.68
N LEU A 494 -33.82 13.65 -40.00
CA LEU A 494 -34.58 14.76 -39.40
C LEU A 494 -35.91 14.23 -38.82
N THR A 495 -35.83 13.78 -37.56
CA THR A 495 -36.76 13.91 -36.38
C THR A 495 -38.31 13.86 -36.57
N PRO A 496 -39.08 13.25 -35.63
CA PRO A 496 -39.20 13.76 -34.25
C PRO A 496 -39.31 12.75 -33.10
N GLY A 497 -38.57 13.02 -32.02
CA GLY A 497 -38.81 12.51 -30.66
C GLY A 497 -38.96 13.70 -29.69
N PRO A 498 -39.80 13.62 -28.64
CA PRO A 498 -40.39 14.79 -28.02
C PRO A 498 -39.53 15.36 -26.88
N TYR A 499 -39.15 16.62 -27.01
CA TYR A 499 -38.97 17.55 -25.90
C TYR A 499 -39.63 18.86 -26.30
N ASP A 500 -40.79 19.14 -25.71
CA ASP A 500 -41.33 20.49 -25.58
C ASP A 500 -42.10 20.52 -24.26
N PHE A 501 -41.58 21.29 -23.29
CA PHE A 501 -42.28 22.45 -22.72
C PHE A 501 -41.62 22.87 -21.39
N PHE A 502 -40.89 23.98 -21.44
CA PHE A 502 -40.85 24.95 -20.36
C PHE A 502 -41.53 26.21 -20.88
N MET A 503 -42.73 26.54 -20.40
CA MET A 503 -43.25 27.91 -20.42
C MET A 503 -44.12 28.14 -19.19
N GLN A 504 -43.71 29.09 -18.37
CA GLN A 504 -44.57 29.77 -17.41
C GLN A 504 -45.64 30.56 -18.17
N CYS A 505 -46.89 30.47 -17.74
CA CYS A 505 -47.87 31.55 -17.88
C CYS A 505 -48.86 31.49 -16.71
N THR A 506 -49.02 32.63 -16.04
CA THR A 506 -49.99 32.94 -14.99
C THR A 506 -51.45 32.92 -15.48
N CYS A 507 -52.34 32.57 -14.55
CA CYS A 507 -53.82 32.68 -14.48
C CYS A 507 -54.61 33.28 -15.66
N GLN A 508 -55.68 32.59 -16.08
CA GLN A 508 -57.07 33.02 -15.83
C GLN A 508 -58.13 31.99 -16.27
N SER A 509 -59.14 31.83 -15.39
CA SER A 509 -60.54 31.45 -15.60
C SER A 509 -61.02 30.98 -16.98
N ALA A 510 -61.76 29.85 -17.02
CA ALA A 510 -63.22 29.88 -17.16
C ALA A 510 -63.82 28.47 -17.29
N ALA A 511 -64.92 28.28 -16.58
CA ALA A 511 -65.85 27.17 -16.57
C ALA A 511 -66.22 26.59 -17.95
N LYS A 512 -66.40 25.26 -18.04
CA LYS A 512 -67.72 24.62 -18.30
C LYS A 512 -67.65 23.08 -18.36
N ARG A 513 -68.32 22.48 -17.36
CA ARG A 513 -69.28 21.36 -17.40
C ARG A 513 -69.07 20.19 -18.39
N ARG A 514 -68.89 18.97 -17.84
CA ARG A 514 -69.79 17.78 -17.88
C ARG A 514 -69.00 16.58 -17.29
N THR A 515 -69.29 16.10 -16.07
CA THR A 515 -70.20 14.96 -15.72
C THR A 515 -70.03 13.76 -16.66
N SER A 516 -69.50 12.61 -16.27
CA SER A 516 -70.08 11.58 -15.35
C SER A 516 -68.95 10.66 -14.81
N SER A 517 -68.78 10.48 -13.50
CA SER A 517 -69.26 9.35 -12.67
C SER A 517 -69.02 7.94 -13.24
N GLU A 518 -68.24 7.15 -12.49
CA GLU A 518 -68.02 5.69 -12.53
C GLU A 518 -66.68 5.18 -13.09
N THR A 519 -65.60 5.34 -12.29
CA THR A 519 -64.79 4.19 -11.87
C THR A 519 -64.04 4.56 -10.58
N TRP A 520 -64.80 4.58 -9.48
CA TRP A 520 -64.30 4.64 -8.12
C TRP A 520 -64.39 3.23 -7.56
N SER A 521 -63.28 2.49 -7.52
CA SER A 521 -63.03 1.43 -6.53
C SER A 521 -61.58 0.97 -6.64
N ILE A 522 -60.97 0.68 -5.49
CA ILE A 522 -59.58 0.26 -5.24
C ILE A 522 -58.60 1.42 -4.96
N CYS A 523 -58.82 2.13 -3.84
CA CYS A 523 -57.75 2.74 -3.04
C CYS A 523 -58.17 3.08 -1.58
N LYS A 524 -59.03 2.27 -0.95
CA LYS A 524 -59.22 2.32 0.51
C LYS A 524 -59.49 0.94 1.07
N SER A 525 -58.42 0.27 1.47
CA SER A 525 -58.45 -0.74 2.53
C SER A 525 -57.22 -0.57 3.43
N PHE A 526 -57.51 -0.06 4.62
CA PHE A 526 -56.87 -0.38 5.90
C PHE A 526 -55.50 0.19 6.28
N MET A 527 -55.58 1.28 7.07
CA MET A 527 -54.79 1.52 8.28
C MET A 527 -55.23 0.57 9.42
N ASN A 528 -54.26 0.08 10.21
CA ASN A 528 -54.31 -0.34 11.63
C ASN A 528 -52.91 -0.89 11.98
N CYS A 529 -52.24 -0.76 13.13
CA CYS A 529 -52.25 0.15 14.27
C CYS A 529 -50.97 -0.18 15.10
N HIS A 530 -50.31 0.85 15.69
CA HIS A 530 -49.42 0.89 16.88
C HIS A 530 -48.25 -0.12 17.10
N SER A 531 -47.01 0.29 17.45
CA SER A 531 -46.63 0.77 18.81
C SER A 531 -45.19 1.39 18.89
N PHE A 532 -45.03 2.43 19.74
CA PHE A 532 -43.83 3.19 20.22
C PHE A 532 -43.07 2.46 21.37
N PRO A 533 -42.04 2.99 22.14
CA PRO A 533 -41.37 4.34 22.23
C PRO A 533 -39.80 4.32 22.33
N TYR A 534 -39.03 5.42 22.17
CA TYR A 534 -38.71 6.46 23.18
C TYR A 534 -37.88 7.62 22.55
N LEU A 535 -38.28 8.89 22.79
CA LEU A 535 -37.42 9.97 23.32
C LEU A 535 -38.26 11.26 23.53
N ARG A 536 -38.08 11.89 24.71
CA ARG A 536 -38.85 13.03 25.25
C ARG A 536 -38.32 14.40 24.77
N PRO A 537 -39.13 15.49 24.89
CA PRO A 537 -38.83 16.82 24.34
C PRO A 537 -38.34 17.84 25.40
N ILE A 538 -37.66 18.90 24.95
CA ILE A 538 -37.45 20.14 25.71
C ILE A 538 -38.06 21.32 24.95
N LYS A 539 -38.82 22.16 25.67
CA LYS A 539 -39.51 23.38 25.24
C LYS A 539 -38.68 24.64 25.56
N SER A 540 -38.94 25.71 24.78
CA SER A 540 -39.22 27.11 25.19
C SER A 540 -38.30 28.21 24.60
N VAL A 541 -38.92 29.30 24.10
CA VAL A 541 -38.70 30.77 24.32
C VAL A 541 -39.45 31.52 23.18
N ARG A 542 -40.64 32.12 23.39
CA ARG A 542 -41.06 33.45 23.93
C ARG A 542 -41.05 34.61 22.89
N MET A 543 -42.24 35.18 22.64
CA MET A 543 -42.57 36.30 21.72
C MET A 543 -42.39 37.69 22.35
N ALA A 544 -42.18 38.73 21.50
CA ALA A 544 -42.43 40.15 21.79
C ALA A 544 -43.06 40.85 20.56
N LYS A 545 -43.86 41.90 20.81
CA LYS A 545 -44.88 42.56 19.95
C LYS A 545 -44.55 44.05 19.70
N ASP A 546 -45.28 44.70 18.76
CA ASP A 546 -45.51 46.16 18.48
C ASP A 546 -44.59 46.85 17.43
N ARG A 547 -44.99 47.68 16.41
CA ARG A 547 -46.21 48.41 15.92
C ARG A 547 -46.09 48.77 14.40
N GLY A 548 -47.22 49.00 13.66
CA GLY A 548 -47.39 49.11 12.16
C GLY A 548 -47.20 50.49 11.46
N PRO A 549 -47.89 50.90 10.35
CA PRO A 549 -48.82 50.20 9.42
C PRO A 549 -48.61 50.37 7.86
N ASN A 550 -48.91 49.30 7.07
CA ASN A 550 -49.43 49.14 5.66
C ASN A 550 -48.94 49.94 4.42
N PRO A 551 -49.17 49.47 3.15
CA PRO A 551 -49.38 48.10 2.59
C PRO A 551 -48.42 47.82 1.38
N VAL A 552 -48.12 46.61 0.86
CA VAL A 552 -48.84 45.62 -0.01
C VAL A 552 -47.78 44.50 -0.39
N PRO A 553 -48.05 43.42 -1.17
CA PRO A 553 -48.52 42.07 -0.80
C PRO A 553 -47.49 40.92 -0.91
N ASN A 554 -47.74 39.87 -0.10
CA ASN A 554 -47.54 38.42 -0.33
C ASN A 554 -46.18 37.81 -0.69
N ALA A 555 -45.88 36.72 0.06
CA ALA A 555 -44.92 35.64 -0.18
C ALA A 555 -43.49 35.78 0.39
N PHE A 556 -43.38 35.89 1.72
CA PHE A 556 -42.21 35.30 2.41
C PHE A 556 -42.45 33.80 2.57
N THR A 557 -42.11 33.03 1.53
CA THR A 557 -41.77 31.63 1.71
C THR A 557 -40.36 31.59 2.28
N VAL A 558 -40.26 31.25 3.58
CA VAL A 558 -39.01 30.83 4.21
C VAL A 558 -38.55 29.58 3.46
N TRP A 559 -37.58 29.74 2.56
CA TRP A 559 -36.81 28.60 2.08
C TRP A 559 -35.88 28.17 3.22
N TYR A 560 -36.32 27.17 3.98
CA TYR A 560 -35.37 26.18 4.47
C TYR A 560 -34.67 25.61 3.23
N TRP A 561 -33.44 26.03 2.98
CA TRP A 561 -32.52 25.22 2.20
C TRP A 561 -32.24 23.96 3.03
N PHE A 562 -33.10 22.95 2.86
CA PHE A 562 -32.60 21.59 2.81
C PHE A 562 -31.66 21.55 1.61
N ALA A 563 -30.36 21.67 1.86
CA ALA A 563 -29.37 21.23 0.91
C ALA A 563 -29.72 19.77 0.53
N PRO A 564 -29.79 19.41 -0.76
CA PRO A 564 -29.81 18.00 -1.13
C PRO A 564 -28.47 17.42 -0.68
N GLU A 565 -28.48 16.75 0.46
CA GLU A 565 -27.41 15.84 0.84
C GLU A 565 -27.32 14.76 -0.24
N GLY A 566 -26.13 14.67 -0.86
CA GLY A 566 -25.78 13.58 -1.75
C GLY A 566 -25.69 13.97 -3.21
N LEU A 567 -24.71 14.79 -3.60
CA LEU A 567 -24.20 14.87 -4.99
C LEU A 567 -22.88 15.66 -5.07
N ALA A 568 -21.77 15.00 -4.74
CA ALA A 568 -20.42 15.17 -5.33
C ALA A 568 -19.42 14.33 -4.52
N ILE A 569 -19.03 13.15 -5.00
CA ILE A 569 -17.84 12.46 -4.45
C ILE A 569 -16.83 12.34 -5.58
N HIS A 570 -16.14 13.45 -5.82
CA HIS A 570 -14.73 13.41 -6.20
C HIS A 570 -13.98 12.71 -5.04
N PRO A 571 -12.74 12.19 -5.21
CA PRO A 571 -11.88 12.01 -4.04
C PRO A 571 -11.96 13.34 -3.29
N PRO A 572 -12.28 13.35 -1.98
CA PRO A 572 -12.91 14.50 -1.33
C PRO A 572 -12.15 15.84 -1.47
N TYR A 573 -10.92 15.81 -2.00
CA TYR A 573 -9.99 16.91 -2.13
C TYR A 573 -9.45 17.17 -3.55
N ARG A 574 -9.88 16.43 -4.60
CA ARG A 574 -9.40 16.67 -5.99
C ARG A 574 -9.78 18.06 -6.51
N TRP A 575 -10.93 18.60 -6.10
CA TRP A 575 -11.31 19.97 -6.43
C TRP A 575 -10.31 20.98 -5.90
N THR A 576 -9.83 20.79 -4.67
CA THR A 576 -8.80 21.64 -4.06
C THR A 576 -7.49 21.58 -4.85
N CYS A 577 -7.10 20.40 -5.32
CA CYS A 577 -5.94 20.24 -6.22
C CYS A 577 -6.09 21.06 -7.51
N TYR A 578 -7.26 21.02 -8.15
CA TYR A 578 -7.54 21.82 -9.35
C TYR A 578 -7.56 23.33 -9.05
N ALA A 579 -8.11 23.73 -7.90
CA ALA A 579 -8.10 25.12 -7.46
C ALA A 579 -6.66 25.63 -7.26
N ILE A 580 -5.80 24.82 -6.64
CA ILE A 580 -4.36 25.12 -6.50
C ILE A 580 -3.70 25.23 -7.87
N GLN A 581 -3.88 24.24 -8.75
CA GLN A 581 -3.27 24.23 -10.08
C GLN A 581 -3.65 25.46 -10.91
N ARG A 582 -4.89 25.93 -10.78
CA ARG A 582 -5.39 27.12 -11.50
C ARG A 582 -4.89 28.44 -10.87
N ALA A 583 -4.86 28.53 -9.54
CA ALA A 583 -4.51 29.75 -8.83
C ALA A 583 -3.00 29.95 -8.66
N VAL A 584 -2.22 28.87 -8.78
CA VAL A 584 -0.78 28.84 -8.52
C VAL A 584 -0.07 28.13 -9.70
N PRO A 585 -0.01 28.76 -10.89
CA PRO A 585 0.54 28.12 -12.10
C PRO A 585 2.05 27.83 -12.02
N THR A 586 2.73 28.49 -11.09
CA THR A 586 4.14 28.28 -10.73
C THR A 586 4.38 27.01 -9.91
N ALA A 587 3.35 26.48 -9.23
CA ALA A 587 3.45 25.24 -8.48
C ALA A 587 3.22 24.02 -9.39
N ARG A 588 4.00 22.95 -9.19
CA ARG A 588 3.81 21.69 -9.91
C ARG A 588 2.84 20.81 -9.16
N VAL A 589 1.68 20.56 -9.76
CA VAL A 589 0.65 19.67 -9.20
C VAL A 589 0.72 18.31 -9.90
N SER A 590 0.86 17.23 -9.13
CA SER A 590 0.97 15.86 -9.63
C SER A 590 -0.07 14.95 -8.99
N TYR A 591 -0.47 13.91 -9.71
CA TYR A 591 -1.56 13.00 -9.30
C TYR A 591 -1.07 11.55 -9.20
N PRO A 592 -1.78 10.69 -8.44
CA PRO A 592 -1.48 9.27 -8.34
C PRO A 592 -1.21 8.61 -9.69
N GLY A 593 -0.13 7.83 -9.76
CA GLY A 593 0.34 7.16 -10.98
C GLY A 593 1.44 7.90 -11.74
N SER A 594 1.73 9.16 -11.41
CA SER A 594 2.92 9.86 -11.94
C SER A 594 4.16 9.60 -11.08
N GLU A 595 5.33 9.57 -11.71
CA GLU A 595 6.61 9.43 -11.01
C GLU A 595 6.82 10.54 -9.98
N LEU A 596 6.47 11.78 -10.34
CA LEU A 596 6.57 12.93 -9.45
C LEU A 596 5.67 12.79 -8.21
N TYR A 597 4.43 12.34 -8.37
CA TYR A 597 3.56 12.06 -7.24
C TYR A 597 4.13 10.97 -6.32
N THR A 598 4.60 9.86 -6.89
CA THR A 598 5.22 8.77 -6.12
C THR A 598 6.44 9.28 -5.35
N SER A 599 7.22 10.14 -5.99
CA SER A 599 8.37 10.83 -5.42
C SER A 599 7.99 11.70 -4.22
N ASP A 600 6.94 12.52 -4.35
CA ASP A 600 6.51 13.51 -3.35
C ASP A 600 5.81 12.90 -2.13
N THR A 601 5.21 11.72 -2.33
CA THR A 601 4.42 11.01 -1.31
C THR A 601 5.16 9.82 -0.69
N TYR A 602 6.41 9.57 -1.10
CA TYR A 602 7.23 8.50 -0.55
C TYR A 602 7.56 8.73 0.94
N HIS A 603 7.47 7.65 1.73
CA HIS A 603 7.88 7.61 3.13
C HIS A 603 8.84 6.44 3.35
N TRP A 604 9.77 6.63 4.27
CA TRP A 604 10.75 5.62 4.65
C TRP A 604 10.10 4.38 5.27
N LEU A 605 9.07 4.59 6.09
CA LEU A 605 8.25 3.53 6.65
C LEU A 605 6.85 3.56 6.01
N PRO A 606 6.46 2.53 5.22
CA PRO A 606 5.15 2.50 4.58
C PRO A 606 3.94 2.46 5.55
N SER A 607 4.19 2.26 6.84
CA SER A 607 3.19 2.35 7.91
C SER A 607 2.70 3.76 8.18
N SER A 608 3.46 4.80 7.83
CA SER A 608 3.05 6.20 7.99
C SER A 608 2.48 6.81 6.70
N SER A 609 2.52 6.11 5.57
CA SER A 609 2.02 6.62 4.29
C SER A 609 0.50 6.66 4.22
N GLN A 610 -0.03 7.73 3.65
CA GLN A 610 -1.43 7.87 3.22
C GLN A 610 -1.48 8.34 1.77
N ALA A 611 -2.50 7.90 1.03
CA ALA A 611 -2.66 8.26 -0.37
C ALA A 611 -3.36 9.61 -0.52
N SER A 612 -2.58 10.65 -0.84
CA SER A 612 -3.09 12.00 -1.11
C SER A 612 -3.88 12.09 -2.43
N ALA A 613 -4.78 13.08 -2.53
CA ALA A 613 -5.49 13.39 -3.76
C ALA A 613 -4.56 13.93 -4.86
N CYS A 614 -3.54 14.69 -4.47
CA CYS A 614 -2.46 15.20 -5.31
C CYS A 614 -1.24 15.57 -4.45
N SER A 615 -0.07 15.62 -5.07
CA SER A 615 1.09 16.34 -4.54
C SER A 615 1.24 17.70 -5.21
N VAL A 616 1.75 18.67 -4.47
CA VAL A 616 1.98 20.04 -4.91
C VAL A 616 3.38 20.46 -4.48
N GLU A 617 4.23 20.80 -5.45
CA GLU A 617 5.52 21.41 -5.19
C GLU A 617 5.45 22.92 -5.47
N PRO A 618 5.36 23.76 -4.42
CA PRO A 618 5.49 25.20 -4.58
C PRO A 618 6.90 25.58 -5.05
N ALA A 619 7.00 26.54 -5.97
CA ALA A 619 8.27 27.06 -6.45
C ALA A 619 8.77 28.23 -5.59
N THR A 620 7.86 28.97 -4.95
CA THR A 620 8.15 30.16 -4.15
C THR A 620 7.39 30.17 -2.82
N VAL A 621 7.84 31.00 -1.87
CA VAL A 621 7.11 31.22 -0.61
C VAL A 621 5.72 31.85 -0.85
N GLN A 622 5.56 32.61 -1.93
CA GLN A 622 4.26 33.15 -2.37
C GLN A 622 3.31 32.04 -2.84
N ASP A 623 3.82 30.96 -3.41
CA ASP A 623 3.00 29.80 -3.77
C ASP A 623 2.46 29.12 -2.50
N VAL A 624 3.31 28.93 -1.49
CA VAL A 624 2.90 28.36 -0.18
C VAL A 624 1.80 29.22 0.45
N SER A 625 1.94 30.56 0.43
CA SER A 625 0.93 31.52 0.89
C SER A 625 -0.41 31.38 0.17
N LYS A 626 -0.41 31.20 -1.15
CA LYS A 626 -1.66 30.99 -1.90
C LYS A 626 -2.26 29.62 -1.60
N ILE A 627 -1.44 28.57 -1.54
CA ILE A 627 -1.87 27.20 -1.27
C ILE A 627 -2.55 27.10 0.10
N ILE A 628 -1.94 27.64 1.17
CA ILE A 628 -2.52 27.54 2.52
C ILE A 628 -3.87 28.27 2.62
N LYS A 629 -4.03 29.40 1.93
CA LYS A 629 -5.32 30.12 1.86
C LYS A 629 -6.38 29.30 1.14
N ILE A 630 -6.02 28.61 0.06
CA ILE A 630 -6.93 27.73 -0.69
C ILE A 630 -7.32 26.52 0.17
N LEU A 631 -6.36 25.90 0.85
CA LEU A 631 -6.60 24.78 1.76
C LEU A 631 -7.53 25.17 2.90
N GLY A 632 -7.30 26.32 3.53
CA GLY A 632 -8.14 26.85 4.59
C GLY A 632 -9.56 27.19 4.12
N ARG A 633 -9.70 27.80 2.92
CA ARG A 633 -11.02 28.09 2.33
C ARG A 633 -11.83 26.84 2.04
N HIS A 634 -11.17 25.76 1.63
CA HIS A 634 -11.81 24.48 1.31
C HIS A 634 -11.80 23.48 2.48
N TYR A 635 -11.30 23.87 3.65
CA TYR A 635 -11.13 22.98 4.81
C TYR A 635 -10.53 21.61 4.43
N THR A 636 -9.53 21.63 3.55
CA THR A 636 -8.93 20.42 2.99
C THR A 636 -7.77 19.97 3.85
N PRO A 637 -7.78 18.71 4.34
CA PRO A 637 -6.61 18.13 5.00
C PRO A 637 -5.39 18.23 4.10
N PHE A 638 -4.24 18.50 4.70
CA PHE A 638 -2.99 18.55 3.96
C PHE A 638 -1.88 17.88 4.76
N ALA A 639 -0.74 17.68 4.14
CA ALA A 639 0.47 17.35 4.86
C ALA A 639 1.62 18.07 4.20
N VAL A 640 2.67 18.31 4.97
CA VAL A 640 3.90 18.92 4.47
C VAL A 640 4.99 17.87 4.54
N SER A 641 5.64 17.62 3.41
CA SER A 641 6.82 16.75 3.34
C SER A 641 7.99 17.48 2.71
N GLN A 642 9.18 17.05 3.10
CA GLN A 642 10.34 17.20 2.26
C GLN A 642 10.43 16.02 1.32
N CYS A 643 10.69 16.33 0.06
CA CYS A 643 10.99 15.34 -0.94
C CYS A 643 12.39 15.64 -1.48
N ILE A 644 13.33 14.70 -1.32
CA ILE A 644 14.66 14.79 -1.91
C ILE A 644 14.56 14.19 -3.30
N ARG A 645 14.64 15.02 -4.35
CA ARG A 645 14.77 14.53 -5.72
C ARG A 645 16.22 14.09 -5.94
N PRO A 646 16.48 12.87 -6.46
CA PRO A 646 17.82 12.50 -6.90
C PRO A 646 18.22 13.46 -8.03
N THR A 647 19.42 14.01 -7.93
CA THR A 647 19.91 14.97 -8.92
C THR A 647 20.35 14.33 -10.24
N ARG A 648 20.30 12.99 -10.41
CA ARG A 648 20.53 12.28 -11.68
C ARG A 648 19.80 10.93 -11.73
N PRO A 649 19.44 10.43 -12.93
CA PRO A 649 19.15 9.01 -13.13
C PRO A 649 20.48 8.26 -13.18
N SER A 650 21.03 7.87 -12.03
CA SER A 650 22.12 6.89 -12.02
C SER A 650 21.52 5.49 -12.15
N ILE A 651 22.07 4.74 -13.09
CA ILE A 651 21.76 3.34 -13.42
C ILE A 651 22.18 2.38 -12.28
N GLU A 652 22.72 2.91 -11.19
CA GLU A 652 23.05 2.16 -9.98
C GLU A 652 21.99 2.40 -8.90
N ASN A 653 21.37 1.29 -8.50
CA ASN A 653 20.38 1.14 -7.44
C ASN A 653 21.01 1.36 -6.03
N THR A 654 21.92 2.32 -5.88
CA THR A 654 22.57 2.60 -4.60
C THR A 654 21.53 3.19 -3.63
N LEU A 655 21.33 2.45 -2.54
CA LEU A 655 20.34 2.65 -1.46
C LEU A 655 20.43 4.02 -0.73
N THR A 656 21.32 4.92 -1.15
CA THR A 656 21.53 6.27 -0.62
C THR A 656 20.41 7.26 -0.98
N ASP A 657 19.59 6.95 -2.00
CA ASP A 657 18.63 7.89 -2.61
C ASP A 657 17.18 7.76 -2.12
N LYS A 658 16.90 6.80 -1.22
CA LYS A 658 15.54 6.50 -0.70
C LYS A 658 15.22 7.21 0.63
N SER A 659 15.47 8.52 0.68
CA SER A 659 15.55 9.31 1.91
C SER A 659 14.39 10.30 2.12
N ARG A 660 13.13 9.85 2.11
CA ARG A 660 11.95 10.76 2.11
C ARG A 660 10.92 10.36 3.16
N GLY A 661 10.21 11.34 3.73
CA GLY A 661 9.14 11.13 4.71
C GLY A 661 9.50 10.20 5.88
N ARG A 662 10.35 10.64 6.82
CA ARG A 662 10.72 9.86 8.03
C ARG A 662 9.74 9.99 9.21
N ALA A 663 8.59 10.66 9.05
CA ALA A 663 7.57 10.62 10.08
C ALA A 663 7.11 9.17 10.23
N THR A 664 7.11 8.64 11.45
CA THR A 664 6.69 7.26 11.72
C THR A 664 5.21 7.16 12.08
N ASN A 665 4.57 8.31 12.35
CA ASN A 665 3.15 8.42 12.63
C ASN A 665 2.33 8.70 11.36
N PRO A 666 1.26 7.93 11.10
CA PRO A 666 0.30 8.23 10.03
C PRO A 666 -0.27 9.63 10.20
N GLY A 667 -0.47 10.36 9.09
CA GLY A 667 -1.08 11.69 9.11
C GLY A 667 -0.12 12.84 9.41
N PHE A 668 1.09 12.58 9.95
CA PHE A 668 2.01 13.66 10.33
C PHE A 668 2.71 14.31 9.12
N SER A 669 3.20 13.49 8.18
CA SER A 669 3.76 13.97 6.90
C SER A 669 3.08 13.37 5.68
N SER A 670 1.95 12.70 5.88
CA SER A 670 1.10 12.12 4.84
C SER A 670 -0.35 12.53 5.08
N THR A 671 -1.18 12.47 4.03
CA THR A 671 -2.59 12.88 4.13
C THR A 671 -3.41 12.20 3.03
N PRO A 672 -4.72 11.99 3.24
CA PRO A 672 -5.64 11.71 2.12
C PRO A 672 -5.92 12.95 1.25
N GLY A 673 -5.61 14.17 1.73
CA GLY A 673 -5.87 15.43 1.04
C GLY A 673 -4.75 15.90 0.14
N VAL A 674 -4.19 17.09 0.38
CA VAL A 674 -3.13 17.68 -0.48
C VAL A 674 -1.75 17.48 0.16
N GLN A 675 -0.85 16.79 -0.53
CA GLN A 675 0.55 16.68 -0.11
C GLN A 675 1.35 17.89 -0.60
N ILE A 676 1.85 18.75 0.29
CA ILE A 676 2.74 19.85 -0.05
C ILE A 676 4.19 19.37 0.07
N ALA A 677 4.90 19.32 -1.05
CA ALA A 677 6.31 18.91 -1.09
C ALA A 677 7.22 20.13 -1.25
N LEU A 678 8.01 20.46 -0.21
CA LEU A 678 8.95 21.61 -0.25
C LEU A 678 10.28 21.28 -0.94
N SER A 679 10.31 20.27 -1.81
CA SER A 679 11.51 19.76 -2.51
C SER A 679 12.31 20.83 -3.27
N GLY A 680 11.64 21.90 -3.70
CA GLY A 680 12.25 23.03 -4.42
C GLY A 680 13.04 24.01 -3.54
N PHE A 681 12.84 24.02 -2.22
CA PHE A 681 13.48 24.97 -1.30
C PHE A 681 14.88 24.48 -0.91
N LYS A 682 15.84 24.53 -1.85
CA LYS A 682 17.19 23.93 -1.71
C LYS A 682 18.34 24.94 -1.55
N ASP A 683 18.02 26.22 -1.42
CA ASP A 683 19.04 27.27 -1.30
C ASP A 683 19.77 27.21 0.04
N VAL A 684 21.09 27.46 0.01
CA VAL A 684 21.92 27.68 1.20
C VAL A 684 22.73 28.95 1.00
N THR A 685 22.73 29.82 1.99
CA THR A 685 23.54 31.05 2.01
C THR A 685 24.28 31.14 3.34
N TYR A 686 25.60 31.22 3.29
CA TYR A 686 26.44 31.41 4.46
C TYR A 686 26.77 32.89 4.66
N ASN A 687 26.58 33.40 5.87
CA ASN A 687 27.00 34.73 6.29
C ASN A 687 28.15 34.59 7.30
N LYS A 688 29.36 34.93 6.83
CA LYS A 688 30.59 34.83 7.61
C LYS A 688 30.61 35.80 8.79
N ASP A 689 30.20 37.05 8.57
CA ASP A 689 30.25 38.10 9.61
C ASP A 689 29.30 37.82 10.78
N LYS A 690 28.14 37.21 10.48
CA LYS A 690 27.14 36.83 11.49
C LYS A 690 27.34 35.42 12.04
N HIS A 691 28.26 34.63 11.46
CA HIS A 691 28.41 33.21 11.73
C HIS A 691 27.08 32.43 11.64
N THR A 692 26.32 32.67 10.57
CA THR A 692 25.02 32.02 10.35
C THR A 692 24.88 31.43 8.94
N ALA A 693 24.11 30.36 8.81
CA ALA A 693 23.70 29.79 7.53
C ALA A 693 22.18 29.86 7.38
N THR A 694 21.71 30.48 6.30
CA THR A 694 20.31 30.42 5.87
C THR A 694 20.13 29.20 4.98
N ALA A 695 19.16 28.35 5.27
CA ALA A 695 18.94 27.10 4.56
C ALA A 695 17.45 26.89 4.28
N GLY A 696 17.13 26.51 3.05
CA GLY A 696 15.77 26.17 2.64
C GLY A 696 15.25 24.89 3.29
N ALA A 697 13.95 24.86 3.58
CA ALA A 697 13.29 23.75 4.25
C ALA A 697 13.28 22.45 3.44
N GLY A 698 13.50 22.51 2.12
CA GLY A 698 13.56 21.32 1.26
C GLY A 698 14.84 20.50 1.40
N LEU A 699 15.86 21.02 2.08
CA LEU A 699 17.17 20.38 2.21
C LEU A 699 17.17 19.18 3.16
N SER A 700 18.06 18.24 2.86
CA SER A 700 18.51 17.24 3.81
C SER A 700 19.66 17.73 4.69
N TRP A 701 19.85 17.10 5.86
CA TRP A 701 21.03 17.39 6.69
C TRP A 701 22.33 17.15 5.92
N ALA A 702 22.38 16.06 5.15
CA ALA A 702 23.53 15.72 4.33
C ALA A 702 23.82 16.76 3.23
N GLU A 703 22.80 17.23 2.51
CA GLU A 703 22.94 18.30 1.51
C GLU A 703 23.43 19.61 2.15
N LEU A 704 22.92 19.95 3.34
CA LEU A 704 23.34 21.15 4.07
C LEU A 704 24.81 21.03 4.50
N TYR A 705 25.21 19.93 5.13
CA TYR A 705 26.60 19.71 5.53
C TYR A 705 27.54 19.71 4.32
N THR A 706 27.15 19.05 3.23
CA THR A 706 27.94 19.02 1.99
C THR A 706 28.18 20.43 1.43
N LYS A 707 27.17 21.31 1.50
CA LYS A 707 27.28 22.71 1.04
C LYS A 707 28.11 23.59 1.98
N LEU A 708 28.11 23.30 3.28
CA LEU A 708 28.86 24.09 4.28
C LEU A 708 30.31 23.61 4.48
N GLN A 709 30.59 22.33 4.24
CA GLN A 709 31.91 21.71 4.43
C GLN A 709 33.05 22.46 3.71
N PRO A 710 32.92 22.89 2.42
CA PRO A 710 33.97 23.66 1.75
C PRO A 710 34.25 25.03 2.39
N LEU A 711 33.32 25.55 3.20
CA LEU A 711 33.43 26.82 3.91
C LEU A 711 34.07 26.64 5.31
N GLY A 712 34.43 25.40 5.70
CA GLY A 712 35.05 25.09 6.98
C GLY A 712 34.11 25.19 8.18
N VAL A 713 32.79 25.22 7.94
CA VAL A 713 31.78 25.35 8.98
C VAL A 713 30.71 24.26 8.89
N THR A 714 30.02 24.04 10.00
CA THR A 714 28.85 23.16 10.11
C THR A 714 27.73 23.84 10.89
N VAL A 715 26.59 23.16 11.01
CA VAL A 715 25.49 23.52 11.92
C VAL A 715 25.22 22.36 12.88
N VAL A 716 24.57 22.64 14.01
CA VAL A 716 24.00 21.58 14.86
C VAL A 716 22.78 21.03 14.16
N GLY A 717 22.84 19.75 13.75
CA GLY A 717 21.79 19.09 12.98
C GLY A 717 21.78 17.57 13.14
N GLY A 718 20.89 16.88 12.43
CA GLY A 718 20.72 15.43 12.51
C GLY A 718 21.96 14.62 12.08
N ARG A 719 22.05 13.39 12.61
CA ARG A 719 23.21 12.48 12.49
C ARG A 719 23.07 11.38 11.42
N ILE A 720 21.93 11.30 10.74
CA ILE A 720 21.59 10.21 9.79
C ILE A 720 21.36 10.79 8.39
N VAL A 721 21.97 10.22 7.36
CA VAL A 721 21.71 10.64 5.97
C VAL A 721 20.26 10.40 5.59
N GLY A 722 19.74 11.33 4.80
CA GLY A 722 18.40 11.21 4.28
C GLY A 722 17.26 11.44 5.28
N VAL A 723 17.60 11.89 6.48
CA VAL A 723 16.70 12.71 7.28
C VAL A 723 16.84 14.12 6.72
N GLY A 724 15.74 14.73 6.33
CA GLY A 724 15.79 16.15 5.98
C GLY A 724 15.29 17.09 7.06
N MET A 725 15.54 18.36 6.80
CA MET A 725 15.40 19.47 7.73
C MET A 725 13.93 19.81 8.05
N LEU A 726 12.99 19.36 7.22
CA LEU A 726 11.55 19.54 7.35
C LEU A 726 10.85 18.38 8.06
N LEU A 727 11.57 17.41 8.61
CA LEU A 727 10.90 16.36 9.37
C LEU A 727 10.24 16.96 10.61
N ILE A 728 8.95 17.23 10.39
CA ILE A 728 7.91 17.63 11.30
C ILE A 728 8.33 18.79 12.23
N LEU A 729 8.60 19.96 11.63
CA LEU A 729 8.46 21.29 12.24
C LEU A 729 8.99 21.45 13.69
N PHE A 730 10.27 21.10 13.83
CA PHE A 730 11.12 21.20 15.00
C PHE A 730 10.80 20.29 16.16
N PRO A 731 11.40 19.10 16.14
CA PRO A 731 11.96 18.52 17.34
C PRO A 731 13.16 19.29 17.89
N PRO A 732 13.56 19.00 19.13
CA PRO A 732 14.79 19.51 19.74
C PRO A 732 16.03 19.13 18.92
N GLY A 733 16.08 17.89 18.42
CA GLY A 733 17.12 17.37 17.53
C GLY A 733 18.50 17.23 18.18
N TYR A 734 19.18 16.09 17.94
CA TYR A 734 20.52 15.82 18.45
C TYR A 734 21.56 15.69 17.34
N SER A 735 22.72 16.28 17.59
CA SER A 735 23.90 16.23 16.75
C SER A 735 25.06 15.57 17.48
N TYR A 736 26.10 15.17 16.74
CA TYR A 736 27.34 14.69 17.37
C TYR A 736 28.04 15.78 18.20
N ILE A 737 27.75 17.05 17.91
CA ILE A 737 28.29 18.23 18.60
C ILE A 737 27.31 18.86 19.61
N SER A 738 26.21 18.17 19.94
CA SER A 738 25.19 18.69 20.87
C SER A 738 25.68 18.79 22.31
N ASN A 739 26.62 17.96 22.74
CA ASN A 739 27.26 18.08 24.06
C ASN A 739 27.86 19.48 24.30
N ARG A 740 28.41 20.11 23.26
CA ARG A 740 28.97 21.47 23.32
C ARG A 740 27.96 22.56 22.98
N HIS A 741 27.16 22.36 21.93
CA HIS A 741 26.37 23.44 21.32
C HIS A 741 24.87 23.35 21.58
N GLY A 742 24.42 22.32 22.29
CA GLY A 742 23.03 22.06 22.61
C GLY A 742 22.21 21.46 21.49
N LEU A 743 20.89 21.60 21.61
CA LEU A 743 19.92 21.02 20.70
C LEU A 743 19.87 21.84 19.41
N VAL A 744 19.35 21.25 18.33
CA VAL A 744 19.17 21.97 17.06
C VAL A 744 18.36 23.25 17.27
N THR A 745 17.33 23.20 18.11
CA THR A 745 16.46 24.35 18.43
C THR A 745 17.19 25.53 19.08
N ASP A 746 18.24 25.28 19.86
CA ASP A 746 19.03 26.32 20.54
C ASP A 746 19.92 27.12 19.57
N ASN A 747 20.11 26.54 18.39
CA ASN A 747 20.99 27.03 17.35
C ASN A 747 20.25 27.74 16.22
N ILE A 748 18.93 27.88 16.31
CA ILE A 748 18.13 28.63 15.33
C ILE A 748 17.92 30.06 15.83
N VAL A 749 18.23 31.02 14.96
CA VAL A 749 18.12 32.46 15.26
C VAL A 749 16.95 33.11 14.52
N ALA A 750 16.50 32.55 13.39
CA ALA A 750 15.34 33.07 12.66
C ALA A 750 14.61 31.99 11.84
N PHE A 751 13.33 32.22 11.59
CA PHE A 751 12.44 31.38 10.77
C PHE A 751 11.76 32.24 9.70
N GLU A 752 11.81 31.84 8.43
CA GLU A 752 10.93 32.38 7.37
C GLU A 752 9.77 31.40 7.19
N LEU A 753 8.54 31.83 7.47
CA LEU A 753 7.37 30.96 7.43
C LEU A 753 6.14 31.65 6.84
N VAL A 754 5.22 30.80 6.39
CA VAL A 754 3.87 31.18 5.99
C VAL A 754 2.90 30.83 7.11
N LEU A 755 2.29 31.86 7.71
CA LEU A 755 1.29 31.72 8.76
C LEU A 755 -0.03 31.13 8.23
N PRO A 756 -0.93 30.65 9.11
CA PRO A 756 -2.22 30.05 8.73
C PRO A 756 -3.13 30.96 7.89
N ASN A 757 -3.05 32.27 8.13
CA ASN A 757 -3.73 33.31 7.34
C ASN A 757 -3.07 33.57 5.95
N GLY A 758 -1.96 32.89 5.68
CA GLY A 758 -1.11 33.01 4.50
C GLY A 758 -0.21 34.24 4.47
N GLU A 759 -0.01 34.93 5.59
CA GLU A 759 1.02 35.97 5.74
C GLU A 759 2.42 35.34 5.71
N ILE A 760 3.35 35.97 5.00
CA ILE A 760 4.75 35.55 4.94
C ILE A 760 5.53 36.43 5.91
N THR A 761 6.25 35.84 6.85
CA THR A 761 6.98 36.59 7.88
C THR A 761 8.33 35.97 8.21
N VAL A 762 9.22 36.80 8.75
CA VAL A 762 10.51 36.38 9.30
C VAL A 762 10.52 36.64 10.80
N VAL A 763 10.61 35.57 11.58
CA VAL A 763 10.49 35.60 13.04
C VAL A 763 11.85 35.39 13.68
N THR A 764 12.19 36.27 14.60
CA THR A 764 13.40 36.21 15.45
C THR A 764 12.97 36.35 16.91
N ALA A 765 13.86 36.04 17.85
CA ALA A 765 13.61 36.25 19.27
C ALA A 765 13.37 37.73 19.62
N GLN A 766 13.83 38.67 18.80
CA GLN A 766 13.64 40.11 18.99
C GLN A 766 12.35 40.62 18.34
N SER A 767 11.96 40.08 17.19
CA SER A 767 10.79 40.55 16.44
C SER A 767 9.47 39.97 16.95
N ASP A 768 9.43 38.68 17.28
CA ASP A 768 8.28 38.02 17.91
C ASP A 768 8.77 36.90 18.84
N PRO A 769 9.11 37.23 20.11
CA PRO A 769 9.69 36.27 21.04
C PRO A 769 8.78 35.07 21.32
N ASP A 770 7.46 35.28 21.33
CA ASP A 770 6.49 34.22 21.61
C ASP A 770 6.41 33.23 20.45
N LEU A 771 6.31 33.71 19.21
CA LEU A 771 6.29 32.83 18.04
C LEU A 771 7.65 32.17 17.83
N SER A 772 8.76 32.88 18.05
CA SER A 772 10.11 32.31 17.96
C SER A 772 10.30 31.17 18.96
N TRP A 773 9.85 31.36 20.20
CA TRP A 773 9.84 30.32 21.24
C TRP A 773 8.94 29.14 20.85
N ALA A 774 7.73 29.41 20.34
CA ALA A 774 6.78 28.38 19.94
C ALA A 774 7.30 27.49 18.81
N LEU A 775 7.92 28.10 17.78
CA LEU A 775 8.49 27.40 16.62
C LEU A 775 9.66 26.47 16.98
N LYS A 776 10.32 26.69 18.12
CA LYS A 776 11.36 25.80 18.65
C LYS A 776 10.74 24.67 19.48
N GLY A 777 10.11 23.69 18.82
CA GLY A 777 9.47 22.55 19.51
C GLY A 777 7.99 22.37 19.20
N GLY A 778 7.32 23.35 18.60
CA GLY A 778 5.87 23.41 18.49
C GLY A 778 5.22 22.75 17.27
N TYR A 779 5.97 21.98 16.47
CA TYR A 779 5.46 21.27 15.29
C TYR A 779 4.83 22.23 14.26
N ASN A 780 3.99 21.72 13.33
CA ASN A 780 3.31 22.48 12.28
C ASN A 780 2.31 23.52 12.78
N ASN A 781 2.06 23.63 14.08
CA ASN A 781 0.91 24.37 14.62
C ASN A 781 0.86 25.87 14.29
N PHE A 782 1.99 26.45 13.88
CA PHE A 782 2.11 27.89 13.71
C PHE A 782 2.33 28.34 12.25
N GLY A 783 2.45 27.40 11.31
CA GLY A 783 2.63 27.71 9.89
C GLY A 783 3.56 26.74 9.16
N ILE A 784 3.79 27.02 7.87
CA ILE A 784 4.70 26.25 7.01
C ILE A 784 6.02 27.02 6.90
N ILE A 785 7.09 26.47 7.45
CA ILE A 785 8.41 27.10 7.42
C ILE A 785 9.10 26.80 6.09
N THR A 786 9.60 27.84 5.42
CA THR A 786 10.26 27.76 4.11
C THR A 786 11.77 27.91 4.20
N ARG A 787 12.29 28.63 5.21
CA ARG A 787 13.73 28.75 5.49
C ARG A 787 14.04 28.87 6.97
N TYR A 788 15.24 28.45 7.31
CA TYR A 788 15.81 28.52 8.65
C TYR A 788 17.13 29.29 8.62
N VAL A 789 17.43 30.02 9.70
CA VAL A 789 18.74 30.63 9.91
C VAL A 789 19.38 29.99 11.14
N PHE A 790 20.44 29.21 10.91
CA PHE A 790 21.19 28.52 11.95
C PHE A 790 22.47 29.26 12.31
N LYS A 791 22.89 29.17 13.56
CA LYS A 791 24.28 29.41 13.96
C LYS A 791 25.18 28.39 13.30
N THR A 792 26.38 28.83 12.92
CA THR A 792 27.42 27.98 12.34
C THR A 792 28.62 27.89 13.25
N TYR A 793 29.30 26.74 13.21
CA TYR A 793 30.47 26.46 14.02
C TYR A 793 31.61 25.97 13.12
N SER A 794 32.84 26.36 13.44
CA SER A 794 34.01 25.84 12.75
C SER A 794 34.11 24.33 12.98
N LEU A 795 34.20 23.56 11.90
CA LEU A 795 34.39 22.11 11.98
C LEU A 795 35.27 21.64 10.81
N GLY A 796 36.42 21.06 11.16
CA GLY A 796 37.34 20.45 10.20
C GLY A 796 37.11 18.95 10.07
N ASN A 797 38.19 18.19 9.85
CA ASN A 797 38.14 16.74 9.92
C ASN A 797 37.88 16.27 11.35
N VAL A 798 37.04 15.24 11.45
CA VAL A 798 36.65 14.60 12.70
C VAL A 798 37.26 13.21 12.78
N TRP A 799 37.40 12.69 13.98
CA TRP A 799 37.84 11.33 14.23
C TRP A 799 36.65 10.53 14.72
N GLY A 800 36.37 9.39 14.10
CA GLY A 800 35.23 8.58 14.47
C GLY A 800 34.91 7.47 13.48
N GLY A 801 33.90 6.68 13.83
CA GLY A 801 33.46 5.54 13.04
C GLY A 801 32.69 4.51 13.86
N GLY A 802 32.24 3.46 13.20
CA GLY A 802 31.48 2.37 13.81
C GLY A 802 32.36 1.23 14.30
N LEU A 803 31.98 0.65 15.42
CA LEU A 803 32.45 -0.62 15.96
C LEU A 803 31.26 -1.58 16.03
N ILE A 804 31.42 -2.83 15.61
CA ILE A 804 30.35 -3.84 15.70
C ILE A 804 30.77 -4.94 16.66
N TYR A 805 29.89 -5.23 17.63
CA TYR A 805 30.04 -6.30 18.60
C TYR A 805 28.94 -7.34 18.44
N THR A 806 29.32 -8.59 18.61
CA THR A 806 28.43 -9.76 18.63
C THR A 806 28.61 -10.51 19.95
N GLN A 807 27.75 -11.48 20.23
CA GLN A 807 27.96 -12.34 21.40
C GLN A 807 29.29 -13.11 21.31
N PRO A 808 29.95 -13.37 22.46
CA PRO A 808 29.52 -13.11 23.84
C PRO A 808 29.89 -11.71 24.40
N ASN A 809 30.48 -10.82 23.59
CA ASN A 809 31.12 -9.59 24.09
C ASN A 809 30.15 -8.43 24.37
N ILE A 810 28.86 -8.55 24.00
CA ILE A 810 27.87 -7.48 24.13
C ILE A 810 27.76 -7.00 25.59
N ASN A 811 27.80 -7.91 26.57
CA ASN A 811 27.70 -7.58 27.98
C ASN A 811 28.87 -6.71 28.49
N LEU A 812 30.06 -6.84 27.91
CA LEU A 812 31.21 -6.00 28.27
C LEU A 812 31.01 -4.57 27.75
N VAL A 813 30.40 -4.42 26.58
CA VAL A 813 30.12 -3.12 25.96
C VAL A 813 29.06 -2.36 26.75
N VAL A 814 28.08 -3.05 27.34
CA VAL A 814 27.09 -2.44 28.24
C VAL A 814 27.78 -1.64 29.36
N SER A 815 28.78 -2.24 29.99
CA SER A 815 29.54 -1.58 31.07
C SER A 815 30.32 -0.37 30.54
N ALA A 816 30.94 -0.49 29.35
CA ALA A 816 31.66 0.62 28.72
C ALA A 816 30.74 1.81 28.36
N VAL A 817 29.49 1.55 27.92
CA VAL A 817 28.51 2.60 27.62
C VAL A 817 28.05 3.32 28.89
N ALA A 818 27.72 2.57 29.94
CA ALA A 818 27.33 3.15 31.24
C ALA A 818 28.48 4.00 31.83
N ASP A 819 29.70 3.44 31.83
CA ASP A 819 30.89 4.14 32.32
C ASP A 819 31.19 5.41 31.51
N PHE A 820 30.99 5.37 30.19
CA PHE A 820 31.18 6.55 29.34
C PHE A 820 30.23 7.68 29.76
N GLN A 821 28.95 7.41 30.01
CA GLN A 821 28.03 8.45 30.47
C GLN A 821 28.44 9.00 31.86
N ALA A 822 28.81 8.11 32.77
CA ALA A 822 29.11 8.47 34.15
C ALA A 822 30.42 9.28 34.29
N SER A 823 31.42 9.00 33.43
CA SER A 823 32.77 9.56 33.59
C SER A 823 33.18 10.59 32.52
N ASN A 824 32.53 10.61 31.35
CA ASN A 824 32.93 11.53 30.28
C ASN A 824 32.55 12.97 30.62
N THR A 825 33.57 13.83 30.71
CA THR A 825 33.42 15.29 30.84
C THR A 825 33.79 16.04 29.56
N ASN A 826 34.23 15.31 28.52
CA ASN A 826 34.66 15.92 27.28
C ASN A 826 33.46 16.21 26.37
N VAL A 827 33.14 17.50 26.23
CA VAL A 827 32.03 18.02 25.41
C VAL A 827 32.21 17.82 23.90
N ASP A 828 33.41 17.46 23.44
CA ASP A 828 33.73 17.16 22.03
C ASP A 828 33.63 15.67 21.69
N ALA A 829 33.44 14.80 22.68
CA ALA A 829 33.29 13.37 22.51
C ALA A 829 31.82 12.94 22.61
N THR A 830 31.39 12.09 21.69
CA THR A 830 30.02 11.54 21.65
C THR A 830 30.06 10.05 21.30
N VAL A 831 29.26 9.26 22.00
CA VAL A 831 29.02 7.83 21.71
C VAL A 831 27.56 7.63 21.38
N VAL A 832 27.29 6.78 20.39
CA VAL A 832 25.93 6.32 20.06
C VAL A 832 25.97 4.80 19.97
N ALA A 833 25.32 4.11 20.89
CA ALA A 833 25.19 2.66 20.88
C ALA A 833 23.82 2.27 20.30
N VAL A 834 23.78 1.27 19.43
CA VAL A 834 22.56 0.80 18.78
C VAL A 834 22.47 -0.71 18.94
N TYR A 835 21.55 -1.16 19.77
CA TYR A 835 21.24 -2.57 19.94
C TYR A 835 20.18 -2.96 18.91
N THR A 836 20.50 -3.95 18.08
CA THR A 836 19.61 -4.41 17.01
C THR A 836 19.38 -5.91 17.16
N ARG A 837 18.11 -6.32 17.15
CA ARG A 837 17.71 -7.71 17.12
C ARG A 837 17.17 -8.06 15.74
N VAL A 838 17.94 -8.86 15.00
CA VAL A 838 17.67 -9.36 13.64
C VAL A 838 18.17 -10.81 13.50
N PRO A 839 17.29 -11.81 13.68
CA PRO A 839 17.52 -13.16 14.24
C PRO A 839 18.67 -13.43 15.24
N ALA A 840 19.80 -12.73 15.17
CA ALA A 840 20.88 -12.68 16.16
C ALA A 840 21.00 -11.25 16.73
N PRO A 841 21.50 -11.07 17.96
CA PRO A 841 21.73 -9.76 18.55
C PRO A 841 23.04 -9.15 18.03
N VAL A 842 22.99 -7.86 17.68
CA VAL A 842 24.14 -7.07 17.24
C VAL A 842 24.13 -5.73 17.98
N LEU A 843 25.29 -5.35 18.54
CA LEU A 843 25.48 -4.04 19.15
C LEU A 843 26.48 -3.24 18.32
N SER A 844 26.00 -2.16 17.69
CA SER A 844 26.86 -1.20 16.97
C SER A 844 27.16 -0.01 17.86
N VAL A 845 28.41 0.43 17.93
CA VAL A 845 28.82 1.62 18.68
C VAL A 845 29.50 2.59 17.73
N THR A 846 28.91 3.78 17.55
CA THR A 846 29.53 4.87 16.79
C THR A 846 30.26 5.79 17.74
N LEU A 847 31.56 5.96 17.51
CA LEU A 847 32.41 6.91 18.21
C LEU A 847 32.55 8.19 17.40
N PHE A 848 32.50 9.34 18.07
CA PHE A 848 32.74 10.65 17.48
C PHE A 848 33.61 11.50 18.39
N TYR A 849 34.58 12.16 17.77
CA TYR A 849 35.36 13.23 18.39
C TYR A 849 35.53 14.42 17.44
N ASN A 850 35.25 15.61 17.95
CA ASN A 850 35.53 16.87 17.27
C ASN A 850 37.03 17.22 17.32
N GLY A 851 37.80 16.48 16.53
CA GLY A 851 39.25 16.64 16.37
C GLY A 851 39.78 15.58 15.41
N SER A 852 41.00 15.76 14.89
CA SER A 852 41.53 14.87 13.85
C SER A 852 42.24 13.62 14.38
N THR A 853 42.35 13.44 15.70
CA THR A 853 43.02 12.32 16.36
C THR A 853 42.18 11.80 17.51
N GLN A 854 42.32 10.51 17.84
CA GLN A 854 41.67 9.91 19.00
C GLN A 854 42.01 10.71 20.27
N PRO A 855 41.02 11.07 21.11
CA PRO A 855 41.29 11.65 22.41
C PRO A 855 41.84 10.57 23.37
N PRO A 856 42.87 10.87 24.17
CA PRO A 856 43.47 9.90 25.09
C PRO A 856 42.48 9.52 26.20
N ASN A 857 42.41 8.23 26.56
CA ASN A 857 41.67 7.69 27.71
C ASN A 857 40.13 7.84 27.67
N ILE A 858 39.54 8.27 26.55
CA ILE A 858 38.08 8.45 26.45
C ILE A 858 37.37 7.23 25.86
N PHE A 859 37.96 6.62 24.83
CA PHE A 859 37.34 5.51 24.09
C PHE A 859 38.00 4.16 24.35
N ASP A 860 39.04 4.12 25.18
CA ASP A 860 39.93 2.96 25.35
C ASP A 860 39.16 1.70 25.76
N LYS A 861 38.16 1.83 26.66
CA LYS A 861 37.29 0.71 27.07
C LYS A 861 36.55 0.05 25.90
N PHE A 862 36.23 0.78 24.85
CA PHE A 862 35.60 0.20 23.66
C PHE A 862 36.63 -0.59 22.82
N PHE A 863 37.87 -0.11 22.73
CA PHE A 863 38.92 -0.79 21.97
C PHE A 863 39.48 -2.03 22.67
N ASP A 864 39.44 -2.07 24.00
CA ASP A 864 39.85 -3.21 24.82
C ASP A 864 38.93 -4.43 24.67
N ILE A 865 37.69 -4.22 24.19
CA ILE A 865 36.72 -5.29 23.97
C ILE A 865 36.90 -5.87 22.56
N PRO A 866 36.98 -7.20 22.38
CA PRO A 866 37.07 -7.79 21.05
C PRO A 866 35.82 -7.49 20.21
N ARG A 867 36.04 -7.04 18.98
CA ARG A 867 35.02 -6.53 18.05
C ARG A 867 35.02 -7.30 16.74
N ALA A 868 33.87 -7.42 16.11
CA ALA A 868 33.69 -8.11 14.84
C ALA A 868 34.07 -7.24 13.63
N GLN A 869 33.80 -5.93 13.70
CA GLN A 869 34.16 -4.97 12.65
C GLN A 869 34.56 -3.61 13.25
N GLU A 870 35.37 -2.88 12.50
CA GLU A 870 35.85 -1.54 12.84
C GLU A 870 35.98 -0.66 11.58
N ASP A 871 35.50 0.57 11.68
CA ASP A 871 35.68 1.63 10.68
C ASP A 871 36.09 2.95 11.34
N VAL A 872 36.87 2.94 12.43
CA VAL A 872 37.24 4.20 13.12
C VAL A 872 38.44 4.84 12.43
N LYS A 873 38.28 6.08 11.94
CA LYS A 873 39.38 6.85 11.32
C LYS A 873 39.07 8.34 11.26
N THR A 874 40.10 9.13 10.96
CA THR A 874 39.94 10.55 10.63
C THR A 874 39.26 10.69 9.26
N ARG A 875 38.20 11.50 9.20
CA ARG A 875 37.37 11.68 8.00
C ARG A 875 36.63 13.02 8.04
N THR A 876 35.95 13.39 6.96
CA THR A 876 35.06 14.55 7.00
C THR A 876 33.80 14.24 7.81
N TYR A 877 33.14 15.27 8.34
CA TYR A 877 31.89 15.10 9.08
C TYR A 877 30.79 14.45 8.23
N THR A 878 30.71 14.82 6.94
CA THR A 878 29.75 14.26 5.99
C THR A 878 30.01 12.77 5.73
N ASP A 879 31.28 12.35 5.63
CA ASP A 879 31.64 10.94 5.44
C ASP A 879 31.26 10.09 6.66
N LEU A 880 31.42 10.63 7.87
CA LEU A 880 31.02 9.93 9.10
C LEU A 880 29.52 9.67 9.12
N ILE A 881 28.71 10.70 8.89
CA ILE A 881 27.24 10.58 8.89
C ILE A 881 26.76 9.62 7.80
N THR A 882 27.41 9.63 6.63
CA THR A 882 27.10 8.72 5.53
C THR A 882 27.39 7.26 5.91
N ALA A 883 28.58 7.00 6.48
CA ALA A 883 28.97 5.65 6.92
C ALA A 883 28.06 5.11 8.02
N ALA A 884 27.71 5.93 9.02
CA ALA A 884 26.87 5.53 10.16
C ALA A 884 25.45 5.12 9.76
N SER A 885 24.97 5.55 8.58
CA SER A 885 23.57 5.35 8.18
C SER A 885 23.32 4.13 7.29
N ALA A 886 24.38 3.56 6.68
CA ALA A 886 24.26 2.48 5.70
C ALA A 886 23.40 1.27 6.16
N PRO A 887 23.44 0.82 7.44
CA PRO A 887 22.64 -0.32 7.90
C PRO A 887 21.11 -0.07 7.94
N PHE A 888 20.67 1.18 7.92
CA PHE A 888 19.25 1.56 8.10
C PHE A 888 18.51 1.83 6.78
N LEU A 889 19.17 1.64 5.64
CA LEU A 889 18.66 2.01 4.30
C LEU A 889 17.95 0.87 3.55
N LYS A 890 17.89 -0.35 4.12
CA LYS A 890 17.15 -1.48 3.51
C LYS A 890 15.65 -1.30 3.73
N ASN A 891 14.92 -1.01 2.66
CA ASN A 891 13.51 -0.61 2.68
C ASN A 891 12.62 -1.76 2.19
N ASP A 892 11.58 -2.06 2.98
CA ASP A 892 10.28 -2.68 2.61
C ASP A 892 9.44 -3.00 3.87
N LEU A 893 10.05 -2.95 5.05
CA LEU A 893 9.36 -3.16 6.33
C LEU A 893 8.55 -1.94 6.77
N ARG A 894 7.41 -2.23 7.39
CA ARG A 894 6.62 -1.26 8.15
C ARG A 894 7.33 -0.98 9.47
N GLY A 895 7.03 0.14 10.12
CA GLY A 895 7.64 0.46 11.40
C GLY A 895 6.92 1.54 12.22
N ALA A 896 7.28 1.64 13.49
CA ALA A 896 6.87 2.70 14.40
C ALA A 896 7.98 2.96 15.41
N MET A 897 7.96 4.15 16.00
CA MET A 897 8.88 4.51 17.07
C MET A 897 8.13 4.79 18.36
N HIS A 898 8.83 4.60 19.48
CA HIS A 898 8.46 5.13 20.79
C HIS A 898 9.72 5.52 21.58
N THR A 899 9.57 6.14 22.75
CA THR A 899 10.71 6.68 23.51
C THR A 899 10.52 6.55 25.01
N VAL A 900 11.64 6.51 25.73
CA VAL A 900 11.74 6.60 27.19
C VAL A 900 12.70 7.74 27.51
N SER A 901 12.39 8.54 28.53
CA SER A 901 13.31 9.58 29.01
C SER A 901 13.97 9.09 30.28
N LEU A 902 15.30 9.12 30.31
CA LEU A 902 16.13 8.58 31.39
C LEU A 902 17.05 9.68 31.94
N THR A 903 17.32 9.68 33.23
CA THR A 903 18.33 10.58 33.83
C THR A 903 19.72 9.95 33.88
N ASP A 904 19.78 8.62 33.86
CA ASP A 904 21.01 7.86 33.98
C ASP A 904 20.92 6.53 33.19
N LEU A 905 22.01 6.10 32.57
CA LEU A 905 22.14 4.83 31.83
C LEU A 905 23.00 3.86 32.65
N THR A 906 22.44 3.39 33.75
CA THR A 906 23.07 2.36 34.58
C THR A 906 23.21 1.05 33.80
N VAL A 907 24.10 0.17 34.28
CA VAL A 907 24.25 -1.19 33.74
C VAL A 907 22.93 -1.96 33.83
N GLY A 908 22.14 -1.77 34.91
CA GLY A 908 20.85 -2.44 35.09
C GLY A 908 19.80 -1.99 34.07
N VAL A 909 19.69 -0.68 33.79
CA VAL A 909 18.80 -0.14 32.77
C VAL A 909 19.19 -0.61 31.37
N ILE A 910 20.49 -0.59 31.02
CA ILE A 910 20.95 -1.07 29.70
C ILE A 910 20.70 -2.59 29.56
N ASN A 911 20.98 -3.38 30.59
CA ASN A 911 20.66 -4.81 30.57
C ASN A 911 19.16 -5.07 30.39
N GLN A 912 18.31 -4.26 31.02
CA GLN A 912 16.87 -4.35 30.82
C GLN A 912 16.46 -3.99 29.39
N ILE A 913 17.09 -3.00 28.77
CA ILE A 913 16.87 -2.65 27.35
C ILE A 913 17.17 -3.87 26.46
N LEU A 914 18.32 -4.52 26.66
CA LEU A 914 18.72 -5.72 25.93
C LEU A 914 17.72 -6.86 26.17
N HIS A 915 17.40 -7.15 27.43
CA HIS A 915 16.47 -8.21 27.81
C HIS A 915 15.07 -8.02 27.20
N GLN A 916 14.51 -6.80 27.29
CA GLN A 916 13.22 -6.50 26.65
C GLN A 916 13.29 -6.65 25.14
N THR A 917 14.42 -6.34 24.53
CA THR A 917 14.61 -6.49 23.09
C THR A 917 14.71 -7.97 22.68
N ASP A 918 15.38 -8.80 23.47
CA ASP A 918 15.58 -10.23 23.20
C ASP A 918 14.32 -11.06 23.48
N TYR A 919 13.57 -10.72 24.54
CA TYR A 919 12.34 -11.41 24.97
C TYR A 919 11.35 -11.66 23.82
N TYR A 920 11.17 -10.69 22.93
CA TYR A 920 10.22 -10.80 21.82
C TYR A 920 10.70 -11.71 20.68
N PHE A 921 11.99 -12.05 20.64
CA PHE A 921 12.59 -12.91 19.63
C PHE A 921 12.87 -14.33 20.15
N ASP A 922 13.04 -14.49 21.47
CA ASP A 922 13.38 -15.78 22.09
C ASP A 922 12.14 -16.58 22.57
N GLY A 923 10.97 -16.33 21.96
CA GLY A 923 9.74 -17.10 22.21
C GLY A 923 8.79 -16.52 23.28
N GLY A 924 9.10 -15.34 23.83
CA GLY A 924 8.17 -14.58 24.69
C GLY A 924 7.15 -13.73 23.93
N GLY A 925 7.44 -13.38 22.66
CA GLY A 925 6.61 -12.54 21.79
C GLY A 925 6.06 -13.28 20.56
N LYS A 926 4.87 -12.90 20.10
CA LYS A 926 4.14 -13.53 18.97
C LYS A 926 4.63 -13.10 17.57
N PHE A 927 5.90 -12.73 17.40
CA PHE A 927 6.33 -12.02 16.19
C PHE A 927 6.89 -12.94 15.09
N THR A 928 6.57 -12.54 13.85
CA THR A 928 6.84 -13.25 12.59
C THR A 928 8.27 -13.04 12.12
N ASP A 929 8.77 -13.99 11.32
CA ASP A 929 10.03 -13.88 10.59
C ASP A 929 10.16 -12.54 9.84
N GLY A 930 11.34 -11.93 9.91
CA GLY A 930 11.64 -10.66 9.24
C GLY A 930 11.33 -9.38 10.03
N ALA A 931 10.86 -9.48 11.29
CA ALA A 931 10.79 -8.34 12.20
C ALA A 931 12.16 -7.92 12.75
N SER A 932 12.29 -6.68 13.21
CA SER A 932 13.46 -6.20 13.93
C SER A 932 13.06 -5.17 14.98
N LEU A 933 13.66 -5.25 16.16
CA LEU A 933 13.63 -4.19 17.16
C LEU A 933 15.03 -3.57 17.24
N ILE A 934 15.07 -2.24 17.09
CA ILE A 934 16.29 -1.45 17.17
C ILE A 934 16.12 -0.45 18.32
N VAL A 935 17.10 -0.42 19.21
CA VAL A 935 17.14 0.54 20.31
C VAL A 935 18.40 1.40 20.20
N PHE A 936 18.23 2.72 20.14
CA PHE A 936 19.33 3.68 20.16
C PHE A 936 19.54 4.17 21.58
N ILE A 937 20.74 3.95 22.10
CA ILE A 937 21.22 4.29 23.44
C ILE A 937 22.26 5.39 23.28
N GLU A 938 21.96 6.58 23.80
CA GLU A 938 22.70 7.80 23.49
C GLU A 938 23.22 8.44 24.79
N PRO A 939 24.40 8.03 25.29
CA PRO A 939 24.96 8.56 26.53
C PRO A 939 25.41 10.03 26.36
N PHE A 940 24.48 10.97 26.54
CA PHE A 940 24.80 12.38 26.64
C PHE A 940 25.45 12.68 27.99
N ILE A 941 26.37 13.64 28.01
CA ILE A 941 26.99 14.10 29.24
C ILE A 941 25.96 14.87 30.09
N ASN A 942 25.96 14.60 31.39
CA ASN A 942 25.04 15.22 32.36
C ASN A 942 25.29 16.72 32.59
N THR A 943 26.41 17.26 32.12
CA THR A 943 26.89 18.63 32.34
C THR A 943 27.04 19.45 31.03
N GLY A 944 26.36 19.03 29.96
CA GLY A 944 26.50 19.59 28.61
C GLY A 944 25.33 20.42 28.08
N GLY A 945 25.47 20.85 26.83
CA GLY A 945 24.52 21.74 26.14
C GLY A 945 23.16 21.15 25.84
N VAL A 946 22.94 19.84 25.99
CA VAL A 946 21.62 19.20 25.76
C VAL A 946 20.56 19.60 26.80
N THR A 947 20.98 20.27 27.88
CA THR A 947 20.09 20.95 28.84
C THR A 947 20.26 22.46 28.72
N SER A 948 19.16 23.21 28.63
CA SER A 948 19.17 24.68 28.55
C SER A 948 18.36 25.31 29.67
N SER A 949 19.02 26.11 30.51
CA SER A 949 18.35 26.94 31.53
C SER A 949 17.64 28.16 30.94
N LYS A 950 17.79 28.43 29.63
CA LYS A 950 17.31 29.66 28.99
C LYS A 950 15.79 29.70 28.77
N ASN A 951 15.13 28.53 28.80
CA ASN A 951 13.70 28.39 28.48
C ASN A 951 13.29 29.11 27.18
N ASP A 952 14.17 29.11 26.18
CA ASP A 952 14.02 29.80 24.90
C ASP A 952 13.42 28.93 23.80
N SER A 953 12.90 27.76 24.19
CA SER A 953 12.29 26.73 23.33
C SER A 953 11.01 26.23 23.97
N SER A 954 10.01 25.91 23.15
CA SER A 954 8.76 25.31 23.61
C SER A 954 8.91 23.85 24.01
N TYR A 955 9.90 23.14 23.44
CA TYR A 955 10.29 21.84 23.97
C TYR A 955 10.99 21.99 25.32
N PRO A 956 10.45 21.40 26.40
CA PRO A 956 11.04 21.46 27.73
C PRO A 956 12.34 20.65 27.78
N HIS A 957 13.47 21.32 27.97
CA HIS A 957 14.77 20.67 28.20
C HIS A 957 15.62 21.46 29.21
N ASN A 958 14.95 22.02 30.21
CA ASN A 958 15.57 22.75 31.33
C ASN A 958 16.08 21.82 32.44
N LYS A 959 15.68 20.55 32.42
CA LYS A 959 16.23 19.46 33.22
C LYS A 959 16.98 18.51 32.30
N PHE A 960 18.09 17.95 32.79
CA PHE A 960 18.83 16.94 32.05
C PHE A 960 18.03 15.64 31.96
N PHE A 961 17.98 15.08 30.77
CA PHE A 961 17.58 13.71 30.49
C PHE A 961 18.17 13.27 29.15
N THR A 962 18.24 11.96 28.96
CA THR A 962 18.62 11.31 27.71
C THR A 962 17.38 10.59 27.16
N PRO A 963 16.97 10.86 25.91
CA PRO A 963 15.94 10.07 25.27
C PRO A 963 16.51 8.74 24.75
N LEU A 964 15.82 7.67 25.07
CA LEU A 964 15.99 6.38 24.43
C LEU A 964 15.07 6.29 23.21
N SER A 965 15.58 5.87 22.05
CA SER A 965 14.75 5.62 20.87
C SER A 965 14.47 4.14 20.72
N LEU A 966 13.19 3.76 20.68
CA LEU A 966 12.72 2.41 20.36
C LEU A 966 12.15 2.42 18.94
N LEU A 967 12.70 1.62 18.03
CA LEU A 967 12.21 1.46 16.66
C LEU A 967 11.82 0.00 16.42
N TRP A 968 10.54 -0.22 16.26
CA TRP A 968 10.01 -1.52 15.84
C TRP A 968 9.80 -1.53 14.34
N ARG A 969 10.26 -2.59 13.65
CA ARG A 969 10.00 -2.83 12.22
C ARG A 969 9.47 -4.24 12.00
N TRP A 970 8.47 -4.37 11.12
CA TRP A 970 7.75 -5.62 10.92
C TRP A 970 7.25 -5.78 9.47
N PRO A 971 7.00 -7.03 9.02
CA PRO A 971 6.36 -7.27 7.74
C PRO A 971 4.84 -7.11 7.84
N GLY A 972 4.23 -6.56 6.79
CA GLY A 972 2.75 -6.57 6.60
C GLY A 972 1.94 -5.66 7.53
N ALA A 973 0.81 -5.16 7.02
CA ALA A 973 -0.01 -4.17 7.75
C ALA A 973 -0.85 -4.75 8.91
N GLY A 974 -1.03 -6.07 8.96
CA GLY A 974 -1.87 -6.73 9.98
C GLY A 974 -1.36 -6.58 11.41
N SER A 975 -0.06 -6.34 11.59
CA SER A 975 0.60 -6.24 12.90
C SER A 975 0.79 -4.80 13.39
N ASP A 976 0.29 -3.79 12.66
CA ASP A 976 0.55 -2.38 12.96
C ASP A 976 0.11 -1.98 14.38
N HIS A 977 -1.08 -2.41 14.79
CA HIS A 977 -1.60 -2.13 16.13
C HIS A 977 -0.80 -2.86 17.22
N VAL A 978 -0.50 -4.14 17.01
CA VAL A 978 0.22 -4.97 17.97
C VAL A 978 1.62 -4.42 18.23
N ALA A 979 2.36 -4.08 17.17
CA ALA A 979 3.72 -3.54 17.29
C ALA A 979 3.75 -2.19 18.04
N ARG A 980 2.76 -1.31 17.82
CA ARG A 980 2.65 -0.03 18.54
C ARG A 980 2.35 -0.22 20.03
N GLU A 981 1.48 -1.16 20.37
CA GLU A 981 1.19 -1.48 21.77
C GLU A 981 2.38 -2.14 22.47
N ASP A 982 3.12 -3.02 21.79
CA ASP A 982 4.31 -3.64 22.37
C ASP A 982 5.45 -2.65 22.58
N LEU A 983 5.61 -1.65 21.70
CA LEU A 983 6.52 -0.53 21.95
C LEU A 983 6.23 0.21 23.27
N LYS A 984 4.93 0.38 23.62
CA LYS A 984 4.55 1.00 24.90
C LYS A 984 4.88 0.09 26.09
N LYS A 985 4.70 -1.22 25.95
CA LYS A 985 5.06 -2.20 27.01
C LYS A 985 6.56 -2.22 27.26
N VAL A 986 7.36 -2.26 26.20
CA VAL A 986 8.84 -2.18 26.29
C VAL A 986 9.25 -0.89 26.99
N ALA A 987 8.68 0.25 26.56
CA ALA A 987 8.96 1.55 27.17
C ALA A 987 8.59 1.58 28.68
N ALA A 988 7.43 1.04 29.05
CA ALA A 988 6.98 0.97 30.43
C ALA A 988 7.89 0.06 31.29
N ALA A 989 8.32 -1.09 30.77
CA ALA A 989 9.21 -2.00 31.48
C ALA A 989 10.60 -1.39 31.75
N ILE A 990 11.16 -0.66 30.78
CA ILE A 990 12.42 0.08 30.94
C ILE A 990 12.26 1.21 31.96
N THR A 991 11.15 1.97 31.86
CA THR A 991 10.84 3.05 32.81
C THR A 991 10.74 2.54 34.23
N ALA A 992 10.03 1.43 34.46
CA ALA A 992 9.86 0.82 35.78
C ALA A 992 11.21 0.36 36.39
N THR A 993 12.11 -0.20 35.58
CA THR A 993 13.46 -0.55 36.04
C THR A 993 14.24 0.70 36.45
N ALA A 994 14.25 1.75 35.62
CA ALA A 994 14.93 3.00 35.95
C ALA A 994 14.37 3.67 37.23
N GLU A 995 13.05 3.66 37.43
CA GLU A 995 12.42 4.14 38.65
C GLU A 995 12.78 3.28 39.88
N SER A 996 12.86 1.95 39.71
CA SER A 996 13.28 1.03 40.78
C SER A 996 14.73 1.24 41.20
N GLU A 997 15.57 1.74 40.30
CA GLU A 997 16.95 2.15 40.57
C GLU A 997 17.05 3.60 41.09
N GLY A 998 15.92 4.26 41.36
CA GLY A 998 15.86 5.56 42.03
C GLY A 998 15.78 6.77 41.10
N GLN A 999 15.63 6.58 39.78
CA GLN A 999 15.48 7.70 38.85
C GLN A 999 14.09 8.36 38.98
N GLN A 1000 14.05 9.69 38.94
CA GLN A 1000 12.80 10.47 38.99
C GLN A 1000 12.35 10.90 37.60
N LEU A 1001 11.50 10.11 36.97
CA LEU A 1001 11.17 10.25 35.54
C LEU A 1001 9.82 10.93 35.27
N ALA A 1002 8.92 10.99 36.26
CA ALA A 1002 7.53 11.40 36.06
C ALA A 1002 7.34 12.81 35.43
N ASP A 1003 8.24 13.73 35.76
CA ASP A 1003 8.22 15.13 35.29
C ASP A 1003 9.02 15.35 34.00
N LEU A 1004 9.66 14.31 33.47
CA LEU A 1004 10.47 14.42 32.27
C LEU A 1004 9.59 14.33 31.01
N PRO A 1005 9.86 15.17 30.01
CA PRO A 1005 9.13 15.17 28.76
C PRO A 1005 9.61 14.03 27.85
N LEU A 1006 8.67 13.33 27.21
CA LEU A 1006 8.99 12.39 26.15
C LEU A 1006 9.47 13.14 24.90
N TYR A 1007 10.43 12.55 24.19
CA TYR A 1007 10.94 13.10 22.94
C TYR A 1007 9.91 12.94 21.82
N SER A 1008 9.46 14.07 21.27
CA SER A 1008 8.29 14.13 20.39
C SER A 1008 8.46 13.41 19.05
N ASP A 1009 9.66 13.37 18.48
CA ASP A 1009 9.90 12.69 17.18
C ASP A 1009 9.69 11.18 17.23
N TYR A 1010 10.08 10.60 18.35
CA TYR A 1010 9.99 9.16 18.55
C TYR A 1010 8.63 8.79 19.12
N SER A 1011 7.89 9.74 19.69
CA SER A 1011 6.63 9.46 20.38
C SER A 1011 5.53 9.02 19.41
N LEU A 1012 4.72 8.05 19.85
CA LEU A 1012 3.53 7.63 19.12
C LEU A 1012 2.49 8.77 19.10
N SER A 1013 1.67 8.79 18.06
CA SER A 1013 0.69 9.87 17.81
C SER A 1013 -0.40 10.02 18.88
N ASP A 1014 -0.62 8.99 19.70
CA ASP A 1014 -1.65 8.93 20.73
C ASP A 1014 -1.12 9.28 22.14
N ILE A 1015 0.14 9.69 22.25
CA ILE A 1015 0.72 10.17 23.51
C ILE A 1015 0.08 11.51 23.92
N PRO A 1016 -0.35 11.66 25.19
CA PRO A 1016 -0.88 12.93 25.70
C PRO A 1016 0.14 14.06 25.59
N LEU A 1017 -0.31 15.26 25.22
CA LEU A 1017 0.56 16.43 25.03
C LEU A 1017 1.24 16.87 26.33
N GLU A 1018 0.63 16.59 27.48
CA GLU A 1018 1.17 16.85 28.80
C GLU A 1018 2.48 16.09 29.03
N LYS A 1019 2.61 14.89 28.44
CA LYS A 1019 3.84 14.09 28.47
C LYS A 1019 4.93 14.62 27.54
N LEU A 1020 4.60 15.46 26.55
CA LEU A 1020 5.56 16.03 25.61
C LEU A 1020 6.03 17.43 26.05
N TYR A 1021 5.10 18.26 26.52
CA TYR A 1021 5.35 19.69 26.75
C TYR A 1021 5.27 20.09 28.23
N THR A 1022 4.85 19.19 29.11
CA THR A 1022 4.80 19.40 30.57
C THR A 1022 4.23 20.78 30.93
N VAL A 1023 5.01 21.63 31.60
CA VAL A 1023 4.60 22.97 32.05
C VAL A 1023 4.45 23.98 30.91
N ASN A 1024 4.97 23.70 29.73
CA ASN A 1024 4.92 24.59 28.56
C ASN A 1024 3.61 24.49 27.78
N LEU A 1025 2.83 23.41 27.96
CA LEU A 1025 1.60 23.15 27.19
C LEU A 1025 0.58 24.30 27.27
N PRO A 1026 0.25 24.90 28.44
CA PRO A 1026 -0.72 25.99 28.49
C PRO A 1026 -0.30 27.23 27.69
N LYS A 1027 1.02 27.51 27.60
CA LYS A 1027 1.52 28.62 26.78
C LYS A 1027 1.32 28.31 25.30
N LEU A 1028 1.65 27.11 24.85
CA LEU A 1028 1.44 26.67 23.46
C LEU A 1028 -0.03 26.75 23.04
N GLN A 1029 -0.96 26.30 23.90
CA GLN A 1029 -2.40 26.39 23.64
C GLN A 1029 -2.89 27.85 23.48
N ARG A 1030 -2.34 28.79 24.27
CA ARG A 1030 -2.64 30.22 24.12
C ARG A 1030 -2.08 30.78 22.81
N LEU A 1031 -0.84 30.43 22.47
CA LEU A 1031 -0.21 30.90 21.23
C LEU A 1031 -0.91 30.33 19.98
N ARG A 1032 -1.35 29.07 20.00
CA ARG A 1032 -2.13 28.50 18.90
C ARG A 1032 -3.45 29.26 18.70
N LYS A 1033 -4.14 29.68 19.77
CA LYS A 1033 -5.32 30.58 19.65
C LYS A 1033 -4.98 31.92 19.00
N LYS A 1034 -3.77 32.46 19.24
CA LYS A 1034 -3.30 33.74 18.69
C LYS A 1034 -2.96 33.63 17.20
N TYR A 1035 -2.18 32.64 16.80
CA TYR A 1035 -1.64 32.53 15.43
C TYR A 1035 -2.49 31.67 14.49
N ASP A 1036 -3.26 30.71 15.02
CA ASP A 1036 -4.17 29.86 14.25
C ASP A 1036 -5.59 29.80 14.89
N PRO A 1037 -6.32 30.93 14.94
CA PRO A 1037 -7.66 30.97 15.55
C PRO A 1037 -8.67 30.10 14.81
N TYR A 1038 -8.45 29.82 13.52
CA TYR A 1038 -9.35 29.03 12.67
C TYR A 1038 -8.95 27.56 12.55
N LYS A 1039 -7.87 27.15 13.24
CA LYS A 1039 -7.35 25.77 13.24
C LYS A 1039 -7.02 25.25 11.85
N ILE A 1040 -6.46 26.11 10.98
CA ILE A 1040 -6.03 25.72 9.63
C ILE A 1040 -4.89 24.71 9.72
N MET A 1041 -3.96 24.87 10.66
CA MET A 1041 -2.85 23.93 10.85
C MET A 1041 -3.30 22.59 11.43
N ASN A 1042 -4.48 22.51 12.06
CA ASN A 1042 -5.09 21.23 12.46
C ASN A 1042 -5.62 20.42 11.25
N LEU A 1043 -5.65 21.01 10.04
CA LEU A 1043 -5.92 20.27 8.82
C LEU A 1043 -4.68 19.51 8.33
N ALA A 1044 -3.49 19.90 8.79
CA ALA A 1044 -2.33 19.01 8.77
C ALA A 1044 -2.39 18.09 9.99
N GLY A 1045 -1.88 16.86 9.90
CA GLY A 1045 -1.75 16.01 11.09
C GLY A 1045 -0.49 16.35 11.88
N GLY A 1046 -0.36 15.78 13.08
CA GLY A 1046 0.69 16.13 14.03
C GLY A 1046 0.14 16.16 15.46
N PHE A 1047 0.95 16.65 16.39
CA PHE A 1047 0.50 16.98 17.74
C PHE A 1047 -0.11 18.38 17.74
N HIS A 1048 -1.40 18.53 18.10
CA HIS A 1048 -2.12 19.81 18.03
C HIS A 1048 -2.59 20.34 19.38
N PHE A 1049 -2.40 21.64 19.63
CA PHE A 1049 -2.71 22.33 20.90
C PHE A 1049 -4.09 23.00 20.94
#